data_AF-A0A7J6IQR0-F1
#
_entry.id   AF-A0A7J6IQR0-F1
#
_cell.length_a   1.000
_cell.length_b   1.000
_cell.length_c   1.000
_cell.angle_alpha   90.00
_cell.angle_beta   90.00
_cell.angle_gamma   90.00
#
_symmetry.space_group_name_H-M   'P 1'
#
loop_
_entity.id
_entity.type
_entity.pdbx_description
1 polymer ?
#
loop_
_entity_poly.entity_id
_entity_poly.type
_entity_poly.pdbx_seq_one_letter_code
_entity_poly.pdbx_strand_id
1 'polypeptide(L)'
;MEPFVHDTQYSILICTLWVAVQSEPSGPGTDDTAWFVALHENQEKRFEADAREEVSIVDEKLEPNGWLYRVGWTRDLEGLNRTQLQEATQPIEDGEETLRNMWAVFNSVADKARATAAPHKVGHDALFEAERKEIGQKPVRPFDNRMEDDTWQRYKEVWRKMVSIWFRMDEWPERERPPYRFTIRQGSLWDAFTSRVAADVSSRQAAQAEEVERMCLDAIIAIIEDPYKQSQKESAMIGALAVLGIREDGGWHQATEYTTNYSAVIKVAKMFVVYQAWLERQDEVAALTATKGAEAAYEEASSVFHLVRDKVRRFMTRMPGRPDDEPRVMSWIYDARTYGMHIRFNTVAPGMVDWSGDRISFRRVQVRVCELAEMFHGVAQEARSLLAQLAMVDGHGDRDNDTERDGHGDGYGGRSALAAALPAIRWESMHDDHSQDRPGYSFLHDDRNEAWVGKGKGWIARRIAESEARRRAWLDPTRGTAAAAAAAAAAGEAEEEATSNCSNSHHPYRERTVQAYRQALESFRERLWMLMHMVAGQPARAPELAGIRHSNTANGGVRNVFAHDSMMCFVTSYHKNYRQTGTAKVIHRYLPREQVGGIIHQTDRKSAFLWADDVVVRGRAASDDDARNNTEDDDARDNTITDESTPATPSRAPWTDERLWTSDKARRIMQQHSERLIGSKINISGWRQMAVAIANRYLNEAFGRADDKNNDNNDNDDDDGTARTWRG
;
A
#
# COMPACT_ATOMS: atom_id res chain seq x y z
N MET A 1 45.77 25.78 4.12
CA MET A 1 46.06 25.04 2.88
C MET A 1 45.00 23.97 2.77
N GLU A 2 43.97 24.30 1.99
CA GLU A 2 42.80 23.47 1.70
C GLU A 2 43.19 22.22 0.89
N PRO A 3 42.58 21.05 1.12
CA PRO A 3 42.58 19.99 0.14
C PRO A 3 41.32 20.11 -0.72
N PHE A 4 41.53 20.40 -2.00
CA PHE A 4 40.49 20.39 -3.03
C PHE A 4 39.91 18.98 -3.21
N VAL A 5 38.61 18.84 -2.93
CA VAL A 5 37.76 17.79 -3.50
C VAL A 5 37.34 18.30 -4.87
N HIS A 6 37.92 17.77 -5.93
CA HIS A 6 37.45 18.02 -7.29
C HIS A 6 37.26 16.70 -8.03
N ASP A 7 36.03 16.51 -8.48
CA ASP A 7 35.57 15.74 -9.64
C ASP A 7 36.29 14.41 -9.95
N THR A 8 35.50 13.34 -10.08
CA THR A 8 35.89 12.01 -10.57
C THR A 8 36.77 12.06 -11.83
N GLN A 9 36.64 13.11 -12.65
CA GLN A 9 37.47 13.37 -13.82
C GLN A 9 38.93 13.74 -13.49
N TYR A 10 39.21 14.44 -12.38
CA TYR A 10 40.54 14.94 -12.03
C TYR A 10 41.45 13.88 -11.41
N SER A 11 40.92 12.99 -10.56
CA SER A 11 41.71 11.86 -10.01
C SER A 11 42.11 10.85 -11.09
N ILE A 12 41.20 10.59 -12.05
CA ILE A 12 41.52 9.82 -13.25
C ILE A 12 42.62 10.56 -14.02
N LEU A 13 42.44 11.84 -14.33
CA LEU A 13 43.44 12.65 -15.05
C LEU A 13 44.84 12.60 -14.42
N ILE A 14 44.95 12.68 -13.09
CA ILE A 14 46.23 12.71 -12.36
C ILE A 14 46.93 11.35 -12.42
N CYS A 15 46.19 10.25 -12.24
CA CYS A 15 46.74 8.90 -12.40
C CYS A 15 47.12 8.61 -13.86
N THR A 16 46.33 9.08 -14.83
CA THR A 16 46.61 8.93 -16.26
C THR A 16 47.86 9.74 -16.66
N LEU A 17 48.02 10.97 -16.16
CA LEU A 17 49.23 11.78 -16.34
C LEU A 17 50.46 11.09 -15.76
N TRP A 18 50.35 10.48 -14.58
CA TRP A 18 51.48 9.80 -13.93
C TRP A 18 51.92 8.52 -14.67
N VAL A 19 50.98 7.75 -15.21
CA VAL A 19 51.27 6.54 -16.02
C VAL A 19 51.74 6.89 -17.43
N ALA A 20 51.16 7.93 -18.07
CA ALA A 20 51.62 8.44 -19.36
C ALA A 20 53.05 9.00 -19.30
N VAL A 21 53.46 9.54 -18.14
CA VAL A 21 54.84 9.98 -17.89
C VAL A 21 55.82 8.81 -17.72
N GLN A 22 55.33 7.60 -17.37
CA GLN A 22 56.16 6.41 -17.18
C GLN A 22 56.20 5.45 -18.38
N SER A 23 55.32 5.63 -19.36
CA SER A 23 55.25 4.77 -20.55
C SER A 23 55.99 5.41 -21.72
N GLU A 24 57.02 4.73 -22.25
CA GLU A 24 57.73 5.21 -23.44
C GLU A 24 56.79 5.23 -24.66
N PRO A 25 56.81 6.28 -25.49
CA PRO A 25 55.95 6.39 -26.66
C PRO A 25 56.22 5.23 -27.62
N SER A 26 55.16 4.46 -27.92
CA SER A 26 55.20 3.43 -28.95
C SER A 26 55.39 4.11 -30.32
N GLY A 27 56.18 3.49 -31.20
CA GLY A 27 56.66 4.11 -32.44
C GLY A 27 55.59 4.67 -33.40
N PRO A 28 56.01 5.45 -34.41
CA PRO A 28 55.13 6.25 -35.25
C PRO A 28 54.25 5.37 -36.13
N GLY A 29 52.94 5.30 -35.81
CA GLY A 29 51.96 4.60 -36.65
C GLY A 29 50.72 4.07 -35.93
N THR A 30 50.67 4.08 -34.60
CA THR A 30 49.43 3.82 -33.84
C THR A 30 48.63 5.11 -33.67
N ASP A 31 47.31 5.04 -33.84
CA ASP A 31 46.41 6.16 -33.54
C ASP A 31 46.42 6.43 -32.04
N ASP A 32 47.33 7.31 -31.61
CA ASP A 32 47.57 7.67 -30.21
C ASP A 32 46.28 8.10 -29.49
N THR A 33 45.31 8.64 -30.23
CA THR A 33 43.98 9.01 -29.74
C THR A 33 43.15 7.77 -29.37
N ALA A 34 43.14 6.76 -30.24
CA ALA A 34 42.39 5.52 -30.00
C ALA A 34 43.00 4.71 -28.85
N TRP A 35 44.33 4.67 -28.73
CA TRP A 35 45.01 4.08 -27.59
C TRP A 35 44.71 4.83 -26.28
N PHE A 36 44.72 6.17 -26.29
CA PHE A 36 44.42 6.99 -25.13
C PHE A 36 42.96 6.84 -24.67
N VAL A 37 42.00 6.82 -25.60
CA VAL A 37 40.58 6.54 -25.31
C VAL A 37 40.41 5.13 -24.77
N ALA A 38 41.04 4.11 -25.37
CA ALA A 38 40.97 2.75 -24.87
C ALA A 38 41.62 2.59 -23.48
N LEU A 39 42.71 3.31 -23.20
CA LEU A 39 43.33 3.35 -21.88
C LEU A 39 42.39 3.97 -20.84
N HIS A 40 41.75 5.11 -21.18
CA HIS A 40 40.76 5.77 -20.33
C HIS A 40 39.54 4.88 -20.09
N GLU A 41 38.95 4.29 -21.13
CA GLU A 41 37.83 3.37 -20.99
C GLU A 41 38.20 2.15 -20.15
N ASN A 42 39.42 1.63 -20.28
CA ASN A 42 39.87 0.49 -19.49
C ASN A 42 40.19 0.88 -18.03
N GLN A 43 40.72 2.09 -17.79
CA GLN A 43 40.90 2.64 -16.44
C GLN A 43 39.56 2.94 -15.76
N GLU A 44 38.61 3.53 -16.48
CA GLU A 44 37.25 3.78 -16.02
C GLU A 44 36.55 2.45 -15.71
N LYS A 45 36.64 1.46 -16.60
CA LYS A 45 36.12 0.11 -16.35
C LYS A 45 36.76 -0.56 -15.13
N ARG A 46 38.07 -0.44 -14.94
CA ARG A 46 38.78 -0.98 -13.77
C ARG A 46 38.37 -0.27 -12.49
N PHE A 47 38.31 1.06 -12.50
CA PHE A 47 37.88 1.85 -11.36
C PHE A 47 36.40 1.58 -11.00
N GLU A 48 35.51 1.49 -11.99
CA GLU A 48 34.12 1.10 -11.78
C GLU A 48 33.97 -0.34 -11.28
N ALA A 49 34.83 -1.26 -11.74
CA ALA A 49 34.86 -2.64 -11.24
C ALA A 49 35.35 -2.70 -9.79
N ASP A 50 36.49 -2.08 -9.49
CA ASP A 50 37.09 -2.03 -8.15
C ASP A 50 36.14 -1.36 -7.12
N ALA A 51 35.45 -0.28 -7.53
CA ALA A 51 34.48 0.43 -6.68
C ALA A 51 33.15 -0.35 -6.48
N ARG A 52 32.82 -1.29 -7.38
CA ARG A 52 31.63 -2.15 -7.29
C ARG A 52 31.91 -3.46 -6.57
N GLU A 53 33.15 -3.93 -6.54
CA GLU A 53 33.47 -5.26 -6.02
C GLU A 53 33.47 -5.32 -4.50
N GLU A 54 34.09 -4.39 -3.78
CA GLU A 54 34.20 -4.47 -2.31
C GLU A 54 33.38 -3.42 -1.55
N VAL A 55 32.98 -3.75 -0.33
CA VAL A 55 32.38 -2.78 0.60
C VAL A 55 33.47 -1.90 1.20
N SER A 56 33.39 -0.60 0.96
CA SER A 56 34.25 0.40 1.59
C SER A 56 33.53 1.15 2.71
N ILE A 57 34.27 1.57 3.73
CA ILE A 57 33.74 2.48 4.75
C ILE A 57 33.48 3.84 4.13
N VAL A 58 32.28 4.36 4.37
CA VAL A 58 31.88 5.72 3.99
C VAL A 58 32.58 6.70 4.93
N ASP A 59 33.41 7.60 4.39
CA ASP A 59 33.99 8.70 5.17
C ASP A 59 32.89 9.72 5.49
N GLU A 60 32.46 9.77 6.75
CA GLU A 60 31.39 10.63 7.22
C GLU A 60 31.62 12.13 6.96
N LYS A 61 32.88 12.56 6.84
CA LYS A 61 33.22 13.96 6.55
C LYS A 61 33.05 14.31 5.09
N LEU A 62 33.27 13.34 4.20
CA LEU A 62 33.24 13.52 2.75
C LEU A 62 31.88 13.13 2.16
N GLU A 63 31.23 12.10 2.74
CA GLU A 63 29.97 11.52 2.28
C GLU A 63 28.99 11.31 3.46
N PRO A 64 28.42 12.39 4.01
CA PRO A 64 27.55 12.30 5.19
C PRO A 64 26.25 11.53 4.88
N ASN A 65 26.13 10.33 5.45
CA ASN A 65 24.93 9.50 5.35
C ASN A 65 24.50 8.98 6.74
N GLY A 66 23.58 9.72 7.38
CA GLY A 66 23.10 9.38 8.72
C GLY A 66 22.40 8.02 8.83
N TRP A 67 21.83 7.53 7.73
CA TRP A 67 21.23 6.18 7.69
C TRP A 67 22.30 5.09 7.79
N LEU A 68 23.29 5.10 6.88
CA LEU A 68 24.37 4.12 6.86
C LEU A 68 25.21 4.17 8.15
N TYR A 69 25.39 5.37 8.71
CA TYR A 69 26.00 5.53 10.02
C TYR A 69 25.22 4.83 11.13
N ARG A 70 23.89 5.04 11.19
CA ARG A 70 23.03 4.47 12.24
C ARG A 70 23.01 2.94 12.20
N VAL A 71 22.90 2.37 10.99
CA VAL A 71 22.79 0.91 10.80
C VAL A 71 24.14 0.21 10.79
N GLY A 72 25.22 0.93 10.47
CA GLY A 72 26.60 0.41 10.55
C GLY A 72 27.01 -0.56 9.45
N TRP A 73 26.17 -0.79 8.42
CA TRP A 73 26.39 -1.83 7.41
C TRP A 73 27.73 -1.73 6.68
N THR A 74 28.17 -0.51 6.33
CA THR A 74 29.44 -0.28 5.63
C THR A 74 30.66 -0.66 6.45
N ARG A 75 30.57 -0.52 7.78
CA ARG A 75 31.62 -0.93 8.72
C ARG A 75 31.52 -2.42 9.03
N ASP A 76 30.31 -2.96 9.13
CA ASP A 76 30.08 -4.35 9.51
C ASP A 76 30.40 -5.33 8.36
N LEU A 77 30.35 -4.85 7.11
CA LEU A 77 30.64 -5.62 5.89
C LEU A 77 31.92 -5.19 5.17
N GLU A 78 32.75 -4.33 5.78
CA GLU A 78 33.98 -3.79 5.18
C GLU A 78 34.88 -4.90 4.59
N GLY A 79 35.36 -4.67 3.36
CA GLY A 79 36.27 -5.58 2.65
C GLY A 79 35.62 -6.85 2.09
N LEU A 80 34.30 -7.03 2.26
CA LEU A 80 33.57 -8.14 1.66
C LEU A 80 33.10 -7.81 0.25
N ASN A 81 33.02 -8.83 -0.61
CA ASN A 81 32.60 -8.67 -1.99
C ASN A 81 31.07 -8.45 -2.10
N ARG A 82 30.64 -7.31 -2.65
CA ARG A 82 29.21 -6.94 -2.76
C ARG A 82 28.42 -7.89 -3.63
N THR A 83 29.00 -8.31 -4.76
CA THR A 83 28.35 -9.21 -5.72
C THR A 83 28.12 -10.56 -5.07
N GLN A 84 29.14 -11.11 -4.41
CA GLN A 84 29.04 -12.37 -3.68
C GLN A 84 27.96 -12.29 -2.60
N LEU A 85 27.98 -11.23 -1.77
CA LEU A 85 26.95 -11.02 -0.74
C LEU A 85 25.52 -10.97 -1.32
N GLN A 86 25.35 -10.39 -2.51
CA GLN A 86 24.06 -10.38 -3.19
C GLN A 86 23.65 -11.75 -3.74
N GLU A 87 24.59 -12.55 -4.24
CA GLU A 87 24.32 -13.92 -4.70
C GLU A 87 23.66 -14.77 -3.60
N ALA A 88 24.04 -14.56 -2.34
CA ALA A 88 23.40 -15.22 -1.19
C ALA A 88 21.90 -14.87 -1.02
N THR A 89 21.40 -13.81 -1.66
CA THR A 89 20.00 -13.37 -1.62
C THR A 89 19.17 -13.80 -2.84
N GLN A 90 19.82 -14.35 -3.88
CA GLN A 90 19.17 -14.77 -5.12
C GLN A 90 18.12 -15.87 -4.88
N PRO A 91 17.11 -16.04 -5.75
CA PRO A 91 16.15 -17.13 -5.69
C PRO A 91 16.79 -18.50 -5.42
N ILE A 92 16.04 -19.41 -4.80
CA ILE A 92 16.50 -20.78 -4.53
C ILE A 92 16.56 -21.52 -5.88
N GLU A 93 17.72 -22.07 -6.22
CA GLU A 93 17.98 -22.72 -7.51
C GLU A 93 17.54 -24.19 -7.52
N ASP A 94 17.45 -24.79 -8.72
CA ASP A 94 17.06 -26.19 -8.91
C ASP A 94 18.04 -27.19 -8.26
N GLY A 95 19.32 -26.82 -8.11
CA GLY A 95 20.34 -27.63 -7.43
C GLY A 95 20.27 -27.60 -5.89
N GLU A 96 19.56 -26.65 -5.29
CA GLU A 96 19.56 -26.43 -3.83
C GLU A 96 18.41 -27.17 -3.13
N GLU A 97 18.38 -28.51 -3.22
CA GLU A 97 17.25 -29.31 -2.73
C GLU A 97 17.00 -29.16 -1.22
N THR A 98 18.07 -29.17 -0.41
CA THR A 98 17.95 -28.97 1.05
C THR A 98 17.36 -27.61 1.38
N LEU A 99 17.88 -26.53 0.78
CA LEU A 99 17.37 -25.17 1.00
C LEU A 99 15.92 -25.01 0.54
N ARG A 100 15.55 -25.63 -0.60
CA ARG A 100 14.15 -25.66 -1.07
C ARG A 100 13.23 -26.34 -0.06
N ASN A 101 13.65 -27.47 0.49
CA ASN A 101 12.90 -28.21 1.49
C ASN A 101 12.82 -27.46 2.83
N MET A 102 13.90 -26.80 3.25
CA MET A 102 13.91 -25.93 4.44
C MET A 102 12.94 -24.77 4.26
N TRP A 103 12.96 -24.12 3.08
CA TRP A 103 12.03 -23.05 2.76
C TRP A 103 10.57 -23.52 2.75
N ALA A 104 10.29 -24.70 2.20
CA ALA A 104 8.94 -25.27 2.21
C ALA A 104 8.42 -25.49 3.65
N VAL A 105 9.28 -25.98 4.56
CA VAL A 105 8.93 -26.11 5.99
C VAL A 105 8.71 -24.74 6.61
N PHE A 106 9.65 -23.80 6.45
CA PHE A 106 9.54 -22.45 6.98
C PHE A 106 8.25 -21.77 6.52
N ASN A 107 7.92 -21.87 5.23
CA ASN A 107 6.71 -21.31 4.64
C ASN A 107 5.45 -21.89 5.30
N SER A 108 5.39 -23.21 5.52
CA SER A 108 4.30 -23.87 6.25
C SER A 108 4.17 -23.34 7.68
N VAL A 109 5.29 -23.24 8.41
CA VAL A 109 5.33 -22.70 9.79
C VAL A 109 4.86 -21.25 9.82
N ALA A 110 5.28 -20.42 8.86
CA ALA A 110 4.86 -19.02 8.76
C ALA A 110 3.34 -18.89 8.52
N ASP A 111 2.78 -19.70 7.63
CA ASP A 111 1.34 -19.71 7.35
C ASP A 111 0.54 -20.19 8.59
N LYS A 112 1.01 -21.22 9.29
CA LYS A 112 0.42 -21.69 10.57
C LYS A 112 0.52 -20.64 11.68
N ALA A 113 1.65 -19.94 11.77
CA ALA A 113 1.87 -18.88 12.74
C ALA A 113 0.93 -17.69 12.48
N ARG A 114 0.79 -17.28 11.21
CA ARG A 114 -0.18 -16.25 10.79
C ARG A 114 -1.59 -16.66 11.17
N ALA A 115 -2.01 -17.88 10.86
CA ALA A 115 -3.34 -18.39 11.19
C ALA A 115 -3.59 -18.47 12.70
N THR A 116 -2.57 -18.74 13.50
CA THR A 116 -2.66 -18.86 14.97
C THR A 116 -2.77 -17.51 15.66
N ALA A 117 -2.12 -16.47 15.12
CA ALA A 117 -2.15 -15.11 15.65
C ALA A 117 -3.48 -14.36 15.40
N ALA A 118 -4.61 -15.02 15.63
CA ALA A 118 -5.95 -14.49 15.44
C ALA A 118 -6.72 -14.39 16.77
N PRO A 119 -7.58 -13.37 16.97
CA PRO A 119 -8.29 -13.17 18.23
C PRO A 119 -9.13 -14.38 18.68
N HIS A 120 -9.73 -15.10 17.73
CA HIS A 120 -10.55 -16.28 18.03
C HIS A 120 -9.74 -17.51 18.46
N LYS A 121 -8.41 -17.51 18.26
CA LYS A 121 -7.52 -18.62 18.65
C LYS A 121 -6.79 -18.38 19.97
N VAL A 122 -6.23 -17.18 20.17
CA VAL A 122 -5.37 -16.88 21.35
C VAL A 122 -5.93 -15.80 22.28
N GLY A 123 -7.04 -15.15 21.89
CA GLY A 123 -7.65 -14.06 22.66
C GLY A 123 -6.95 -12.71 22.48
N HIS A 124 -7.68 -11.62 22.77
CA HIS A 124 -7.15 -10.27 22.63
C HIS A 124 -6.00 -9.96 23.58
N ASP A 125 -6.03 -10.46 24.82
CA ASP A 125 -4.99 -10.14 25.81
C ASP A 125 -3.61 -10.67 25.40
N ALA A 126 -3.54 -11.88 24.84
CA ALA A 126 -2.29 -12.41 24.31
C ALA A 126 -1.80 -11.58 23.11
N LEU A 127 -2.71 -11.12 22.25
CA LEU A 127 -2.36 -10.25 21.12
C LEU A 127 -1.95 -8.83 21.56
N PHE A 128 -2.47 -8.32 22.67
CA PHE A 128 -1.97 -7.06 23.27
C PHE A 128 -0.54 -7.23 23.79
N GLU A 129 -0.22 -8.37 24.41
CA GLU A 129 1.17 -8.63 24.79
C GLU A 129 2.02 -8.83 23.53
N ALA A 130 1.59 -9.56 22.51
CA ALA A 130 2.32 -9.71 21.24
C ALA A 130 2.61 -8.37 20.55
N GLU A 131 1.73 -7.37 20.66
CA GLU A 131 1.96 -6.05 20.07
C GLU A 131 2.94 -5.18 20.86
N ARG A 132 3.20 -5.52 22.13
CA ARG A 132 4.00 -4.72 23.06
C ARG A 132 5.41 -4.44 22.52
N LYS A 133 5.79 -3.16 22.55
CA LYS A 133 7.14 -2.70 22.19
C LYS A 133 7.96 -2.32 23.41
N GLU A 134 7.32 -1.92 24.50
CA GLU A 134 7.97 -1.50 25.74
C GLU A 134 7.29 -2.16 26.95
N ILE A 135 8.07 -2.64 27.92
CA ILE A 135 7.54 -3.43 29.04
C ILE A 135 6.53 -2.62 29.87
N GLY A 136 6.79 -1.33 30.08
CA GLY A 136 5.96 -0.42 30.87
C GLY A 136 4.70 0.09 30.14
N GLN A 137 4.66 0.02 28.81
CA GLN A 137 3.61 0.66 28.02
C GLN A 137 2.70 -0.38 27.38
N LYS A 138 1.43 -0.44 27.80
CA LYS A 138 0.43 -1.32 27.18
C LYS A 138 0.07 -0.76 25.79
N PRO A 139 0.06 -1.58 24.72
CA PRO A 139 -0.40 -1.12 23.42
C PRO A 139 -1.87 -0.69 23.44
N VAL A 140 -2.19 0.34 22.65
CA VAL A 140 -3.56 0.80 22.44
C VAL A 140 -4.40 -0.25 21.71
N ARG A 141 -3.76 -1.11 20.91
CA ARG A 141 -4.42 -2.13 20.09
C ARG A 141 -3.71 -3.48 20.16
N PRO A 142 -4.45 -4.59 19.99
CA PRO A 142 -3.85 -5.91 19.88
C PRO A 142 -3.13 -6.07 18.54
N PHE A 143 -2.20 -7.02 18.48
CA PHE A 143 -1.54 -7.42 17.24
C PHE A 143 -2.57 -7.85 16.19
N ASP A 144 -2.41 -7.35 14.95
CA ASP A 144 -3.30 -7.66 13.81
C ASP A 144 -2.52 -8.42 12.73
N ASN A 145 -2.89 -9.69 12.55
CA ASN A 145 -2.32 -10.60 11.56
C ASN A 145 -2.91 -10.42 10.14
N ARG A 146 -3.94 -9.59 9.97
CA ARG A 146 -4.60 -9.39 8.67
C ARG A 146 -3.78 -8.46 7.78
N MET A 147 -3.35 -8.99 6.65
CA MET A 147 -2.70 -8.28 5.56
C MET A 147 -3.14 -8.88 4.22
N GLU A 148 -2.96 -8.14 3.15
CA GLU A 148 -3.20 -8.62 1.79
C GLU A 148 -2.26 -9.78 1.45
N ASP A 149 -2.67 -10.64 0.53
CA ASP A 149 -1.88 -11.81 0.16
C ASP A 149 -0.56 -11.40 -0.50
N ASP A 150 -0.56 -10.36 -1.34
CA ASP A 150 0.67 -9.78 -1.92
C ASP A 150 1.61 -9.22 -0.86
N THR A 151 1.06 -8.60 0.20
CA THR A 151 1.86 -8.12 1.33
C THR A 151 2.48 -9.30 2.09
N TRP A 152 1.71 -10.37 2.27
CA TRP A 152 2.20 -11.59 2.92
C TRP A 152 3.31 -12.26 2.12
N GLN A 153 3.18 -12.37 0.80
CA GLN A 153 4.25 -12.93 -0.04
C GLN A 153 5.53 -12.07 0.02
N ARG A 154 5.40 -10.73 0.00
CA ARG A 154 6.56 -9.83 0.18
C ARG A 154 7.25 -10.03 1.52
N TYR A 155 6.50 -10.28 2.59
CA TYR A 155 7.09 -10.52 3.91
C TYR A 155 7.81 -11.86 3.96
N LYS A 156 7.20 -12.91 3.39
CA LYS A 156 7.84 -14.21 3.27
C LYS A 156 9.11 -14.12 2.43
N GLU A 157 9.11 -13.36 1.36
CA GLU A 157 10.28 -13.14 0.52
C GLU A 157 11.46 -12.52 1.28
N VAL A 158 11.23 -11.58 2.22
CA VAL A 158 12.29 -11.07 3.10
C VAL A 158 12.89 -12.21 3.94
N TRP A 159 12.07 -13.04 4.56
CA TRP A 159 12.54 -14.18 5.35
C TRP A 159 13.20 -15.27 4.52
N ARG A 160 12.73 -15.50 3.28
CA ARG A 160 13.32 -16.42 2.31
C ARG A 160 14.78 -16.05 2.06
N LYS A 161 15.04 -14.77 1.80
CA LYS A 161 16.41 -14.27 1.62
C LYS A 161 17.25 -14.44 2.89
N MET A 162 16.69 -14.18 4.08
CA MET A 162 17.42 -14.39 5.34
C MET A 162 17.80 -15.86 5.57
N VAL A 163 16.86 -16.79 5.34
CA VAL A 163 17.12 -18.23 5.40
C VAL A 163 18.17 -18.66 4.36
N SER A 164 18.11 -18.10 3.15
CA SER A 164 19.10 -18.36 2.08
C SER A 164 20.49 -17.86 2.46
N ILE A 165 20.58 -16.64 3.04
CA ILE A 165 21.83 -16.07 3.56
C ILE A 165 22.44 -17.00 4.60
N TRP A 166 21.66 -17.40 5.62
CA TRP A 166 22.17 -18.24 6.70
C TRP A 166 22.63 -19.61 6.22
N PHE A 167 21.91 -20.21 5.27
CA PHE A 167 22.28 -21.51 4.70
C PHE A 167 23.51 -21.42 3.79
N ARG A 168 23.51 -20.53 2.79
CA ARG A 168 24.58 -20.42 1.78
C ARG A 168 25.90 -19.97 2.40
N MET A 169 25.86 -19.05 3.36
CA MET A 169 27.07 -18.51 3.99
C MET A 169 27.66 -19.44 5.06
N ASP A 170 26.97 -20.53 5.42
CA ASP A 170 27.57 -21.56 6.27
C ASP A 170 28.69 -22.32 5.55
N GLU A 171 28.58 -22.45 4.22
CA GLU A 171 29.58 -23.11 3.38
C GLU A 171 30.79 -22.20 3.04
N TRP A 172 30.71 -20.91 3.36
CA TRP A 172 31.73 -19.94 2.98
C TRP A 172 32.88 -19.85 3.98
N PRO A 173 34.11 -19.55 3.53
CA PRO A 173 35.21 -19.23 4.42
C PRO A 173 34.86 -18.06 5.36
N GLU A 174 35.26 -18.14 6.63
CA GLU A 174 34.95 -17.12 7.65
C GLU A 174 35.39 -15.71 7.24
N ARG A 175 36.45 -15.58 6.43
CA ARG A 175 36.96 -14.30 5.91
C ARG A 175 36.13 -13.68 4.79
N GLU A 176 35.27 -14.46 4.14
CA GLU A 176 34.47 -14.04 2.96
C GLU A 176 32.99 -13.84 3.30
N ARG A 177 32.57 -14.23 4.51
CA ARG A 177 31.19 -14.07 4.99
C ARG A 177 31.10 -12.95 6.03
N PRO A 178 29.91 -12.35 6.21
CA PRO A 178 29.66 -11.39 7.28
C PRO A 178 30.07 -11.93 8.66
N PRO A 179 30.49 -11.06 9.60
CA PRO A 179 31.08 -11.47 10.87
C PRO A 179 30.08 -12.04 11.88
N TYR A 180 28.83 -12.29 11.47
CA TYR A 180 27.84 -12.87 12.37
C TYR A 180 28.16 -14.32 12.68
N ARG A 181 27.68 -14.81 13.81
CA ARG A 181 27.80 -16.21 14.21
C ARG A 181 26.55 -16.68 14.93
N PHE A 182 26.27 -17.97 14.81
CA PHE A 182 25.29 -18.60 15.70
C PHE A 182 25.90 -18.83 17.08
N THR A 183 25.12 -18.58 18.13
CA THR A 183 25.41 -19.12 19.45
C THR A 183 25.38 -20.66 19.40
N ILE A 184 26.00 -21.32 20.39
CA ILE A 184 26.01 -22.79 20.47
C ILE A 184 24.58 -23.37 20.41
N ARG A 185 23.62 -22.73 21.07
CA ARG A 185 22.21 -23.13 21.04
C ARG A 185 21.59 -22.94 19.66
N GLN A 186 21.82 -21.78 19.03
CA GLN A 186 21.30 -21.50 17.68
C GLN A 186 21.87 -22.47 16.65
N GLY A 187 23.20 -22.68 16.65
CA GLY A 187 23.87 -23.61 15.73
C GLY A 187 23.34 -25.03 15.90
N SER A 188 23.26 -25.53 17.14
CA SER A 188 22.70 -26.86 17.42
C SER A 188 21.27 -27.05 16.89
N LEU A 189 20.39 -26.07 17.09
CA LEU A 189 19.01 -26.13 16.57
C LEU A 189 18.96 -26.02 15.05
N TRP A 190 19.78 -25.15 14.45
CA TRP A 190 19.87 -24.96 13.02
C TRP A 190 20.43 -26.20 12.31
N ASP A 191 21.50 -26.79 12.84
CA ASP A 191 22.15 -27.99 12.31
C ASP A 191 21.22 -29.19 12.43
N ALA A 192 20.50 -29.33 13.55
CA ALA A 192 19.52 -30.38 13.73
C ALA A 192 18.38 -30.26 12.72
N PHE A 193 17.84 -29.05 12.53
CA PHE A 193 16.80 -28.78 11.54
C PHE A 193 17.29 -29.09 10.11
N THR A 194 18.47 -28.57 9.75
CA THR A 194 19.08 -28.76 8.41
C THR A 194 19.34 -30.23 8.13
N SER A 195 19.96 -30.95 9.08
CA SER A 195 20.25 -32.38 8.96
C SER A 195 18.98 -33.21 8.81
N ARG A 196 17.94 -32.88 9.58
CA ARG A 196 16.66 -33.61 9.52
C ARG A 196 15.96 -33.41 8.19
N VAL A 197 15.99 -32.18 7.63
CA VAL A 197 15.43 -31.88 6.31
C VAL A 197 16.22 -32.58 5.19
N ALA A 198 17.55 -32.59 5.28
CA ALA A 198 18.42 -33.26 4.31
C ALA A 198 18.24 -34.79 4.30
N ALA A 199 17.89 -35.40 5.43
CA ALA A 199 17.65 -36.83 5.55
C ALA A 199 16.27 -37.29 5.02
N ASP A 200 15.29 -36.38 4.91
CA ASP A 200 13.87 -36.69 4.72
C ASP A 200 13.40 -36.60 3.25
N VAL A 201 14.29 -36.91 2.29
CA VAL A 201 14.05 -36.82 0.82
C VAL A 201 13.01 -37.84 0.33
N SER A 202 12.32 -38.58 1.20
CA SER A 202 11.35 -39.62 0.82
C SER A 202 10.13 -39.68 1.76
N SER A 203 8.96 -39.33 1.20
CA SER A 203 7.58 -39.49 1.72
C SER A 203 7.35 -39.13 3.20
N ARG A 204 6.99 -37.86 3.46
CA ARG A 204 6.62 -37.37 4.80
C ARG A 204 5.32 -38.03 5.31
N GLN A 205 5.39 -38.69 6.46
CA GLN A 205 4.22 -38.93 7.30
C GLN A 205 3.86 -37.65 8.07
N ALA A 206 2.57 -37.44 8.38
CA ALA A 206 2.11 -36.20 9.04
C ALA A 206 2.81 -35.89 10.37
N ALA A 207 3.11 -36.90 11.19
CA ALA A 207 3.83 -36.73 12.46
C ALA A 207 5.29 -36.29 12.29
N GLN A 208 5.97 -36.78 11.25
CA GLN A 208 7.33 -36.36 10.92
C GLN A 208 7.35 -34.93 10.37
N ALA A 209 6.31 -34.53 9.64
CA ALA A 209 6.18 -33.15 9.18
C ALA A 209 6.02 -32.17 10.35
N GLU A 210 5.23 -32.52 11.37
CA GLU A 210 5.06 -31.67 12.56
C GLU A 210 6.36 -31.56 13.37
N GLU A 211 7.10 -32.65 13.56
CA GLU A 211 8.42 -32.64 14.22
C GLU A 211 9.40 -31.66 13.54
N VAL A 212 9.52 -31.75 12.21
CA VAL A 212 10.43 -30.89 11.43
C VAL A 212 10.01 -29.42 11.48
N GLU A 213 8.71 -29.15 11.48
CA GLU A 213 8.16 -27.81 11.66
C GLU A 213 8.47 -27.23 13.05
N ARG A 214 8.43 -28.05 14.12
CA ARG A 214 8.85 -27.64 15.47
C ARG A 214 10.32 -27.26 15.50
N MET A 215 11.19 -28.08 14.92
CA MET A 215 12.62 -27.80 14.83
C MET A 215 12.90 -26.48 14.09
N CYS A 216 12.19 -26.23 12.98
CA CYS A 216 12.27 -24.96 12.27
C CYS A 216 11.85 -23.78 13.16
N LEU A 217 10.71 -23.88 13.85
CA LEU A 217 10.20 -22.81 14.71
C LEU A 217 11.18 -22.51 15.86
N ASP A 218 11.73 -23.54 16.49
CA ASP A 218 12.66 -23.41 17.61
C ASP A 218 13.99 -22.79 17.18
N ALA A 219 14.53 -23.17 16.02
CA ALA A 219 15.72 -22.56 15.44
C ALA A 219 15.49 -21.07 15.16
N ILE A 220 14.36 -20.70 14.55
CA ILE A 220 14.02 -19.31 14.23
C ILE A 220 13.80 -18.48 15.49
N ILE A 221 13.09 -19.00 16.49
CA ILE A 221 12.92 -18.29 17.77
C ILE A 221 14.26 -18.09 18.47
N ALA A 222 15.16 -19.08 18.44
CA ALA A 222 16.49 -18.94 19.03
C ALA A 222 17.32 -17.85 18.34
N ILE A 223 17.17 -17.66 17.02
CA ILE A 223 17.81 -16.57 16.27
C ILE A 223 17.17 -15.21 16.62
N ILE A 224 15.85 -15.15 16.83
CA ILE A 224 15.15 -13.91 17.24
C ILE A 224 15.50 -13.50 18.68
N GLU A 225 15.65 -14.46 19.58
CA GLU A 225 15.93 -14.25 21.00
C GLU A 225 17.35 -13.70 21.28
N ASP A 226 18.24 -13.79 20.29
CA ASP A 226 19.69 -13.52 20.37
C ASP A 226 20.10 -12.31 21.23
N PRO A 227 20.73 -12.56 22.40
CA PRO A 227 21.46 -11.55 23.16
C PRO A 227 22.92 -11.49 22.68
N TYR A 228 23.21 -10.59 21.73
CA TYR A 228 24.58 -10.40 21.26
C TYR A 228 25.45 -9.74 22.37
N LYS A 229 26.67 -10.25 22.55
CA LYS A 229 27.50 -9.93 23.74
C LYS A 229 28.50 -8.81 23.52
N GLN A 230 29.16 -8.76 22.36
CA GLN A 230 30.18 -7.75 22.08
C GLN A 230 29.68 -6.64 21.17
N SER A 231 29.00 -7.00 20.08
CA SER A 231 28.52 -6.06 19.09
C SER A 231 27.35 -6.64 18.30
N GLN A 232 26.50 -5.76 17.81
CA GLN A 232 25.37 -6.07 16.92
C GLN A 232 25.79 -6.88 15.66
N LYS A 233 27.04 -6.73 15.20
CA LYS A 233 27.58 -7.45 14.04
C LYS A 233 27.70 -8.96 14.24
N GLU A 234 27.69 -9.43 15.49
CA GLU A 234 27.73 -10.87 15.80
C GLU A 234 26.38 -11.54 15.55
N SER A 235 25.29 -10.76 15.50
CA SER A 235 23.95 -11.32 15.39
C SER A 235 23.63 -11.78 13.98
N ALA A 236 23.24 -13.05 13.83
CA ALA A 236 22.81 -13.61 12.55
C ALA A 236 21.63 -12.85 11.92
N MET A 237 20.74 -12.32 12.75
CA MET A 237 19.60 -11.53 12.30
C MET A 237 20.03 -10.19 11.71
N ILE A 238 20.91 -9.47 12.41
CA ILE A 238 21.39 -8.15 11.99
C ILE A 238 22.34 -8.28 10.79
N GLY A 239 23.20 -9.31 10.77
CA GLY A 239 24.07 -9.61 9.64
C GLY A 239 23.30 -9.86 8.35
N ALA A 240 22.25 -10.71 8.39
CA ALA A 240 21.40 -10.93 7.22
C ALA A 240 20.65 -9.64 6.79
N LEU A 241 20.20 -8.82 7.76
CA LEU A 241 19.62 -7.50 7.47
C LEU A 241 20.64 -6.49 6.91
N ALA A 242 21.94 -6.65 7.16
CA ALA A 242 22.97 -5.82 6.53
C ALA A 242 23.19 -6.21 5.07
N VAL A 243 23.26 -7.51 4.78
CA VAL A 243 23.38 -8.05 3.41
C VAL A 243 22.19 -7.63 2.54
N LEU A 244 20.97 -7.75 3.08
CA LEU A 244 19.75 -7.27 2.42
C LEU A 244 19.77 -5.76 2.13
N GLY A 245 20.60 -4.99 2.82
CA GLY A 245 20.78 -3.55 2.60
C GLY A 245 21.43 -3.20 1.26
N ILE A 246 22.09 -4.17 0.61
CA ILE A 246 22.75 -4.00 -0.69
C ILE A 246 21.71 -4.20 -1.80
N ARG A 247 21.63 -3.24 -2.72
CA ARG A 247 20.78 -3.26 -3.91
C ARG A 247 21.47 -3.99 -5.06
N GLU A 248 20.70 -4.47 -6.03
CA GLU A 248 21.19 -5.14 -7.26
C GLU A 248 22.27 -4.35 -8.04
N ASP A 249 22.27 -3.02 -7.97
CA ASP A 249 23.27 -2.17 -8.63
C ASP A 249 24.55 -1.96 -7.79
N GLY A 250 24.70 -2.71 -6.69
CA GLY A 250 25.81 -2.58 -5.74
C GLY A 250 25.66 -1.41 -4.77
N GLY A 251 24.64 -0.55 -4.94
CA GLY A 251 24.36 0.57 -4.05
C GLY A 251 23.69 0.16 -2.75
N TRP A 252 23.56 1.10 -1.80
CA TRP A 252 22.83 0.87 -0.55
C TRP A 252 21.36 1.29 -0.67
N HIS A 253 20.47 0.53 -0.04
CA HIS A 253 19.08 0.93 0.13
C HIS A 253 18.96 2.18 1.01
N GLN A 254 18.06 3.08 0.59
CA GLN A 254 17.71 4.27 1.36
C GLN A 254 16.75 3.92 2.50
N ALA A 255 16.79 4.69 3.59
CA ALA A 255 15.88 4.51 4.73
C ALA A 255 14.38 4.48 4.33
N THR A 256 14.02 5.26 3.31
CA THR A 256 12.64 5.35 2.78
C THR A 256 12.15 4.05 2.17
N GLU A 257 13.05 3.24 1.61
CA GLU A 257 12.76 1.98 0.93
C GLU A 257 12.96 0.78 1.88
N TYR A 258 13.93 0.86 2.80
CA TYR A 258 14.37 -0.30 3.58
C TYR A 258 13.55 -0.61 4.84
N THR A 259 12.90 0.40 5.42
CA THR A 259 12.15 0.25 6.70
C THR A 259 11.01 -0.77 6.63
N THR A 260 10.56 -1.12 5.43
CA THR A 260 9.57 -2.15 5.13
C THR A 260 10.10 -3.56 5.45
N ASN A 261 11.39 -3.83 5.21
CA ASN A 261 12.04 -5.09 5.55
C ASN A 261 12.06 -5.33 7.07
N TYR A 262 12.39 -4.30 7.86
CA TYR A 262 12.27 -4.39 9.33
C TYR A 262 10.83 -4.62 9.78
N SER A 263 9.86 -4.00 9.10
CA SER A 263 8.45 -4.22 9.37
C SER A 263 8.01 -5.67 9.09
N ALA A 264 8.50 -6.27 8.00
CA ALA A 264 8.24 -7.67 7.66
C ALA A 264 8.80 -8.61 8.73
N VAL A 265 10.05 -8.39 9.13
CA VAL A 265 10.71 -9.14 10.20
C VAL A 265 9.94 -9.04 11.51
N ILE A 266 9.64 -7.83 11.99
CA ILE A 266 8.92 -7.63 13.25
C ILE A 266 7.56 -8.33 13.24
N LYS A 267 6.78 -8.21 12.16
CA LYS A 267 5.44 -8.79 12.09
C LYS A 267 5.47 -10.31 12.11
N VAL A 268 6.33 -10.93 11.32
CA VAL A 268 6.43 -12.40 11.25
C VAL A 268 7.01 -12.96 12.54
N ALA A 269 8.01 -12.31 13.14
CA ALA A 269 8.58 -12.71 14.43
C ALA A 269 7.52 -12.71 15.55
N LYS A 270 6.65 -11.69 15.61
CA LYS A 270 5.51 -11.67 16.54
C LYS A 270 4.57 -12.86 16.33
N MET A 271 4.31 -13.26 15.08
CA MET A 271 3.48 -14.44 14.78
C MET A 271 4.15 -15.72 15.26
N PHE A 272 5.46 -15.88 15.05
CA PHE A 272 6.20 -17.05 15.54
C PHE A 272 6.17 -17.16 17.06
N VAL A 273 6.32 -16.04 17.78
CA VAL A 273 6.25 -16.03 19.25
C VAL A 273 4.88 -16.47 19.74
N VAL A 274 3.80 -15.97 19.12
CA VAL A 274 2.43 -16.38 19.46
C VAL A 274 2.20 -17.85 19.13
N TYR A 275 2.73 -18.31 17.99
CA TYR A 275 2.57 -19.70 17.57
C TYR A 275 3.32 -20.68 18.48
N GLN A 276 4.57 -20.39 18.83
CA GLN A 276 5.35 -21.24 19.75
C GLN A 276 4.70 -21.29 21.13
N ALA A 277 4.23 -20.14 21.66
CA ALA A 277 3.52 -20.11 22.94
C ALA A 277 2.19 -20.89 22.91
N TRP A 278 1.47 -20.87 21.79
CA TRP A 278 0.25 -21.66 21.63
C TRP A 278 0.55 -23.16 21.63
N LEU A 279 1.59 -23.56 20.90
CA LEU A 279 2.05 -24.95 20.82
C LEU A 279 2.57 -25.47 22.17
N GLU A 280 3.37 -24.68 22.90
CA GLU A 280 3.84 -25.02 24.26
C GLU A 280 2.69 -25.30 25.22
N ARG A 281 1.60 -24.50 25.17
CA ARG A 281 0.40 -24.78 25.97
C ARG A 281 -0.24 -26.11 25.56
N GLN A 282 -0.31 -26.41 24.26
CA GLN A 282 -0.89 -27.68 23.81
C GLN A 282 -0.09 -28.88 24.32
N ASP A 283 1.23 -28.78 24.27
CA ASP A 283 2.13 -29.82 24.75
C ASP A 283 2.00 -30.01 26.28
N GLU A 284 1.89 -28.91 27.04
CA GLU A 284 1.67 -28.93 28.49
C GLU A 284 0.30 -29.55 28.86
N VAL A 285 -0.76 -29.16 28.16
CA VAL A 285 -2.10 -29.74 28.36
C VAL A 285 -2.10 -31.24 28.03
N ALA A 286 -1.44 -31.65 26.94
CA ALA A 286 -1.35 -33.06 26.57
C ALA A 286 -0.60 -33.89 27.63
N ALA A 287 0.55 -33.37 28.11
CA ALA A 287 1.34 -34.03 29.14
C ALA A 287 0.58 -34.15 30.48
N LEU A 288 -0.12 -33.10 30.90
CA LEU A 288 -0.93 -33.13 32.12
C LEU A 288 -2.19 -34.00 31.97
N THR A 289 -2.81 -34.03 30.79
CA THR A 289 -3.99 -34.87 30.54
C THR A 289 -3.67 -36.35 30.73
N ALA A 290 -2.48 -36.78 30.32
CA ALA A 290 -2.01 -38.15 30.48
C ALA A 290 -1.90 -38.59 31.96
N THR A 291 -1.82 -37.64 32.91
CA THR A 291 -1.61 -37.93 34.33
C THR A 291 -2.77 -37.53 35.24
N LYS A 292 -3.50 -36.45 34.92
CA LYS A 292 -4.48 -35.81 35.82
C LYS A 292 -5.89 -35.71 35.22
N GLY A 293 -6.08 -36.13 33.97
CA GLY A 293 -7.34 -35.96 33.23
C GLY A 293 -7.49 -34.57 32.62
N ALA A 294 -8.44 -34.44 31.68
CA ALA A 294 -8.52 -33.28 30.78
C ALA A 294 -8.87 -31.95 31.48
N GLU A 295 -9.79 -31.97 32.46
CA GLU A 295 -10.23 -30.74 33.13
C GLU A 295 -9.11 -30.14 34.01
N ALA A 296 -8.50 -30.96 34.87
CA ALA A 296 -7.38 -30.54 35.71
C ALA A 296 -6.18 -30.08 34.86
N ALA A 297 -5.90 -30.77 33.75
CA ALA A 297 -4.83 -30.37 32.83
C ALA A 297 -5.07 -29.00 32.19
N TYR A 298 -6.31 -28.70 31.80
CA TYR A 298 -6.65 -27.42 31.19
C TYR A 298 -6.51 -26.24 32.17
N GLU A 299 -6.89 -26.46 33.44
CA GLU A 299 -6.79 -25.46 34.52
C GLU A 299 -5.35 -25.22 34.98
N GLU A 300 -4.56 -26.29 35.10
CA GLU A 300 -3.19 -26.22 35.62
C GLU A 300 -2.17 -25.75 34.57
N ALA A 301 -2.41 -26.02 33.28
CA ALA A 301 -1.51 -25.61 32.21
C ALA A 301 -1.40 -24.08 32.08
N SER A 302 -0.20 -23.60 31.77
CA SER A 302 0.10 -22.19 31.57
C SER A 302 -0.74 -21.57 30.45
N SER A 303 -1.38 -20.43 30.73
CA SER A 303 -2.17 -19.73 29.71
C SER A 303 -1.30 -19.24 28.54
N VAL A 304 -1.86 -19.19 27.33
CA VAL A 304 -1.17 -18.63 26.15
C VAL A 304 -0.72 -17.20 26.42
N PHE A 305 -1.53 -16.41 27.13
CA PHE A 305 -1.16 -15.06 27.57
C PHE A 305 0.14 -15.04 28.37
N HIS A 306 0.30 -15.95 29.34
CA HIS A 306 1.48 -16.00 30.19
C HIS A 306 2.74 -16.33 29.38
N LEU A 307 2.66 -17.33 28.51
CA LEU A 307 3.76 -17.76 27.64
C LEU A 307 4.15 -16.67 26.63
N VAL A 308 3.17 -16.02 25.98
CA VAL A 308 3.42 -14.88 25.08
C VAL A 308 4.06 -13.72 25.84
N ARG A 309 3.55 -13.40 27.03
CA ARG A 309 4.07 -12.29 27.86
C ARG A 309 5.52 -12.52 28.28
N ASP A 310 5.87 -13.74 28.68
CA ASP A 310 7.25 -14.11 29.02
C ASP A 310 8.20 -13.90 27.83
N LYS A 311 7.91 -14.53 26.69
CA LYS A 311 8.71 -14.41 25.47
C LYS A 311 8.82 -12.97 24.98
N VAL A 312 7.70 -12.24 24.93
CA VAL A 312 7.70 -10.86 24.43
C VAL A 312 8.56 -9.95 25.29
N ARG A 313 8.41 -10.01 26.62
CA ARG A 313 9.18 -9.17 27.54
C ARG A 313 10.65 -9.57 27.59
N ARG A 314 10.95 -10.84 27.29
CA ARG A 314 12.32 -11.35 27.22
C ARG A 314 13.05 -10.88 25.96
N PHE A 315 12.42 -10.87 24.78
CA PHE A 315 13.17 -10.56 23.55
C PHE A 315 12.41 -9.84 22.42
N MET A 316 11.12 -9.51 22.55
CA MET A 316 10.36 -8.78 21.51
C MET A 316 10.07 -7.31 21.85
N THR A 317 10.65 -6.77 22.92
CA THR A 317 10.53 -5.36 23.31
C THR A 317 11.85 -4.61 23.15
N ARG A 318 11.77 -3.28 23.08
CA ARG A 318 12.92 -2.40 23.32
C ARG A 318 13.48 -2.63 24.72
N MET A 319 14.78 -2.40 24.86
CA MET A 319 15.46 -2.46 26.14
C MET A 319 14.88 -1.40 27.10
N PRO A 320 14.41 -1.78 28.30
CA PRO A 320 13.87 -0.84 29.27
C PRO A 320 14.96 0.01 29.97
N GLY A 321 16.24 -0.20 29.67
CA GLY A 321 17.35 0.64 30.14
C GLY A 321 17.74 0.40 31.60
N ARG A 322 17.50 -0.80 32.12
CA ARG A 322 17.89 -1.19 33.49
C ARG A 322 19.40 -1.51 33.57
N PRO A 323 20.02 -1.50 34.76
CA PRO A 323 21.45 -1.78 34.88
C PRO A 323 21.88 -3.16 34.36
N ASP A 324 21.02 -4.18 34.50
CA ASP A 324 21.31 -5.58 34.13
C ASP A 324 20.77 -5.98 32.75
N ASP A 325 20.30 -4.99 31.98
CA ASP A 325 19.69 -5.21 30.67
C ASP A 325 20.76 -5.47 29.60
N GLU A 326 20.74 -6.65 28.98
CA GLU A 326 21.64 -6.99 27.87
C GLU A 326 21.08 -6.54 26.51
N PRO A 327 21.92 -6.11 25.55
CA PRO A 327 21.47 -5.78 24.20
C PRO A 327 20.69 -6.91 23.52
N ARG A 328 19.63 -6.56 22.78
CA ARG A 328 18.74 -7.51 22.09
C ARG A 328 18.49 -7.10 20.65
N VAL A 329 18.45 -8.08 19.76
CA VAL A 329 18.22 -7.89 18.32
C VAL A 329 16.96 -7.07 18.03
N MET A 330 15.82 -7.43 18.65
CA MET A 330 14.57 -6.72 18.39
C MET A 330 14.60 -5.26 18.82
N SER A 331 15.31 -4.94 19.91
CA SER A 331 15.50 -3.54 20.32
C SER A 331 16.23 -2.75 19.23
N TRP A 332 17.33 -3.30 18.71
CA TRP A 332 18.08 -2.68 17.62
C TRP A 332 17.22 -2.50 16.37
N ILE A 333 16.45 -3.51 15.97
CA ILE A 333 15.55 -3.44 14.80
C ILE A 333 14.48 -2.36 14.99
N TYR A 334 13.87 -2.27 16.17
CA TYR A 334 12.90 -1.20 16.46
C TYR A 334 13.53 0.19 16.33
N ASP A 335 14.74 0.37 16.85
CA ASP A 335 15.40 1.68 16.88
C ASP A 335 15.88 2.08 15.48
N ALA A 336 16.46 1.15 14.72
CA ALA A 336 16.84 1.37 13.32
C ALA A 336 15.63 1.71 12.45
N ARG A 337 14.53 0.95 12.61
CA ARG A 337 13.27 1.23 11.90
C ARG A 337 12.69 2.60 12.25
N THR A 338 12.71 2.96 13.53
CA THR A 338 12.18 4.25 14.01
C THR A 338 12.98 5.41 13.44
N TYR A 339 14.31 5.29 13.45
CA TYR A 339 15.21 6.27 12.85
C TYR A 339 14.98 6.41 11.34
N GLY A 340 14.87 5.29 10.61
CA GLY A 340 14.61 5.34 9.17
C GLY A 340 13.24 5.96 8.82
N MET A 341 12.22 5.70 9.64
CA MET A 341 10.90 6.34 9.50
C MET A 341 10.95 7.84 9.77
N HIS A 342 11.75 8.28 10.74
CA HIS A 342 11.99 9.71 10.98
C HIS A 342 12.59 10.39 9.74
N ILE A 343 13.60 9.78 9.09
CA ILE A 343 14.16 10.29 7.83
C ILE A 343 13.09 10.37 6.74
N ARG A 344 12.27 9.31 6.58
CA ARG A 344 11.22 9.25 5.55
C ARG A 344 10.18 10.35 5.66
N PHE A 345 9.80 10.73 6.88
CA PHE A 345 8.73 11.72 7.08
C PHE A 345 9.23 13.17 7.13
N ASN A 346 10.47 13.39 7.56
CA ASN A 346 10.96 14.73 7.87
C ASN A 346 11.96 15.28 6.83
N THR A 347 12.53 14.44 5.97
CA THR A 347 13.47 14.87 4.92
C THR A 347 12.78 14.88 3.56
N VAL A 348 12.57 16.07 2.99
CA VAL A 348 12.28 16.22 1.55
C VAL A 348 13.50 15.68 0.82
N ALA A 349 13.42 14.47 0.25
CA ALA A 349 14.57 13.79 -0.35
C ALA A 349 15.28 14.73 -1.35
N PRO A 350 16.50 15.22 -1.04
CA PRO A 350 17.22 16.12 -1.93
C PRO A 350 17.44 15.44 -3.28
N GLY A 351 17.19 16.14 -4.39
CA GLY A 351 17.45 15.67 -5.75
C GLY A 351 16.30 14.91 -6.44
N MET A 352 15.13 14.75 -5.82
CA MET A 352 13.97 14.11 -6.50
C MET A 352 12.98 15.10 -7.15
N VAL A 353 12.86 16.32 -6.64
CA VAL A 353 12.00 17.37 -7.19
C VAL A 353 12.84 18.62 -7.49
N ASP A 354 12.81 19.09 -8.72
CA ASP A 354 13.51 20.31 -9.15
C ASP A 354 12.59 21.23 -9.96
N TRP A 355 12.89 22.54 -9.92
CA TRP A 355 12.11 23.59 -10.55
C TRP A 355 12.95 24.36 -11.57
N SER A 356 12.50 24.37 -12.83
CA SER A 356 13.07 25.21 -13.88
C SER A 356 12.01 26.17 -14.41
N GLY A 357 12.04 27.43 -13.98
CA GLY A 357 10.98 28.39 -14.30
C GLY A 357 9.63 27.93 -13.73
N ASP A 358 8.63 27.71 -14.60
CA ASP A 358 7.29 27.18 -14.29
C ASP A 358 7.17 25.65 -14.45
N ARG A 359 8.27 24.97 -14.82
CA ARG A 359 8.35 23.51 -14.95
C ARG A 359 8.72 22.88 -13.63
N ILE A 360 7.91 21.93 -13.19
CA ILE A 360 8.26 21.00 -12.11
C ILE A 360 8.80 19.71 -12.72
N SER A 361 9.88 19.20 -12.14
CA SER A 361 10.46 17.91 -12.49
C SER A 361 10.40 16.97 -11.29
N PHE A 362 9.99 15.72 -11.54
CA PHE A 362 10.10 14.63 -10.58
C PHE A 362 10.62 13.39 -11.28
N ARG A 363 11.84 12.96 -10.92
CA ARG A 363 12.59 11.91 -11.64
C ARG A 363 12.65 12.21 -13.15
N ARG A 364 12.07 11.34 -13.99
CA ARG A 364 12.03 11.48 -15.46
C ARG A 364 10.84 12.31 -15.97
N VAL A 365 9.89 12.66 -15.12
CA VAL A 365 8.67 13.39 -15.50
C VAL A 365 8.91 14.88 -15.35
N GLN A 366 8.61 15.65 -16.40
CA GLN A 366 8.72 17.10 -16.41
C GLN A 366 7.44 17.71 -16.97
N VAL A 367 6.79 18.59 -16.20
CA VAL A 367 5.49 19.16 -16.56
C VAL A 367 5.44 20.63 -16.18
N ARG A 368 4.81 21.48 -17.01
CA ARG A 368 4.50 22.86 -16.63
C ARG A 368 3.24 22.94 -15.79
N VAL A 369 3.18 23.90 -14.86
CA VAL A 369 1.98 24.12 -14.05
C VAL A 369 0.76 24.47 -14.91
N CYS A 370 0.95 25.16 -16.05
CA CYS A 370 -0.15 25.43 -17.00
C CYS A 370 -0.70 24.16 -17.67
N GLU A 371 0.16 23.21 -18.04
CA GLU A 371 -0.25 21.92 -18.63
C GLU A 371 -1.07 21.09 -17.64
N LEU A 372 -0.70 21.12 -16.35
CA LEU A 372 -1.50 20.50 -15.29
C LEU A 372 -2.88 21.16 -15.17
N ALA A 373 -2.94 22.49 -15.20
CA ALA A 373 -4.19 23.23 -15.16
C ALA A 373 -5.08 22.90 -16.37
N GLU A 374 -4.52 22.91 -17.58
CA GLU A 374 -5.23 22.53 -18.82
C GLU A 374 -5.77 21.10 -18.77
N MET A 375 -4.97 20.15 -18.27
CA MET A 375 -5.41 18.78 -18.02
C MET A 375 -6.63 18.74 -17.10
N PHE A 376 -6.60 19.45 -15.96
CA PHE A 376 -7.74 19.48 -15.03
C PHE A 376 -8.99 20.10 -15.64
N HIS A 377 -8.85 21.16 -16.44
CA HIS A 377 -9.97 21.74 -17.18
C HIS A 377 -10.55 20.76 -18.20
N GLY A 378 -9.69 20.02 -18.92
CA GLY A 378 -10.10 18.98 -19.85
C GLY A 378 -10.87 17.86 -19.18
N VAL A 379 -10.35 17.32 -18.07
CA VAL A 379 -11.01 16.27 -17.28
C VAL A 379 -12.35 16.77 -16.71
N ALA A 380 -12.41 18.01 -16.23
CA ALA A 380 -13.66 18.62 -15.77
C ALA A 380 -14.69 18.77 -16.89
N GLN A 381 -14.25 19.11 -18.10
CA GLN A 381 -15.14 19.23 -19.26
C GLN A 381 -15.68 17.87 -19.74
N GLU A 382 -14.85 16.83 -19.72
CA GLU A 382 -15.29 15.45 -19.96
C GLU A 382 -16.33 15.00 -18.91
N ALA A 383 -16.06 15.27 -17.63
CA ALA A 383 -17.00 14.95 -16.55
C ALA A 383 -18.35 15.66 -16.74
N ARG A 384 -18.34 16.94 -17.15
CA ARG A 384 -19.58 17.68 -17.47
C ARG A 384 -20.33 17.08 -18.65
N SER A 385 -19.62 16.67 -19.69
CA SER A 385 -20.22 16.05 -20.88
C SER A 385 -20.88 14.71 -20.55
N LEU A 386 -20.21 13.89 -19.75
CA LEU A 386 -20.75 12.63 -19.25
C LEU A 386 -21.93 12.87 -18.30
N LEU A 387 -21.87 13.88 -17.43
CA LEU A 387 -22.98 14.26 -16.57
C LEU A 387 -24.21 14.72 -17.37
N ALA A 388 -24.02 15.48 -18.46
CA ALA A 388 -25.09 15.87 -19.36
C ALA A 388 -25.79 14.66 -20.00
N GLN A 389 -24.99 13.70 -20.47
CA GLN A 389 -25.47 12.43 -21.01
C GLN A 389 -26.25 11.64 -19.95
N LEU A 390 -25.69 11.50 -18.75
CA LEU A 390 -26.33 10.81 -17.62
C LEU A 390 -27.62 11.52 -17.19
N ALA A 391 -27.67 12.85 -17.23
CA ALA A 391 -28.83 13.65 -16.88
C ALA A 391 -29.93 13.71 -17.95
N MET A 392 -29.74 13.07 -19.11
CA MET A 392 -30.63 13.15 -20.27
C MET A 392 -30.88 14.61 -20.70
N VAL A 393 -29.80 15.40 -20.75
CA VAL A 393 -29.81 16.76 -21.31
C VAL A 393 -29.24 16.64 -22.72
N ASP A 394 -30.09 16.78 -23.74
CA ASP A 394 -29.67 16.61 -25.13
C ASP A 394 -28.71 17.75 -25.53
N GLY A 395 -27.54 17.40 -26.07
CA GLY A 395 -26.73 18.30 -26.92
C GLY A 395 -27.18 18.31 -28.39
N HIS A 396 -28.36 17.75 -28.69
CA HIS A 396 -28.91 17.59 -30.04
C HIS A 396 -30.39 18.00 -30.10
N GLY A 397 -30.69 19.22 -29.66
CA GLY A 397 -31.89 19.94 -30.08
C GLY A 397 -31.49 20.91 -31.20
N ASP A 398 -32.09 20.74 -32.38
CA ASP A 398 -32.00 21.58 -33.59
C ASP A 398 -30.61 21.97 -34.11
N ARG A 399 -30.11 21.18 -35.07
CA ARG A 399 -29.12 21.68 -36.05
C ARG A 399 -29.76 22.37 -37.26
N ASP A 400 -31.10 22.49 -37.28
CA ASP A 400 -31.83 22.99 -38.45
C ASP A 400 -32.27 24.47 -38.32
N ASN A 401 -31.91 25.19 -37.25
CA ASN A 401 -32.33 26.60 -37.11
C ASN A 401 -31.35 27.53 -36.40
N ASP A 402 -30.04 27.42 -36.70
CA ASP A 402 -29.05 28.45 -36.35
C ASP A 402 -28.25 28.85 -37.61
N THR A 403 -28.90 29.61 -38.50
CA THR A 403 -28.20 30.43 -39.48
C THR A 403 -27.72 31.70 -38.78
N GLU A 404 -26.57 31.65 -38.12
CA GLU A 404 -25.64 32.77 -37.91
C GLU A 404 -24.45 32.27 -37.08
N ARG A 405 -23.42 31.76 -37.76
CA ARG A 405 -22.16 31.35 -37.15
C ARG A 405 -21.07 32.32 -37.57
N ASP A 406 -20.97 33.45 -36.88
CA ASP A 406 -19.73 34.20 -36.83
C ASP A 406 -18.75 33.46 -35.90
N GLY A 407 -17.61 33.11 -36.49
CA GLY A 407 -16.61 32.24 -35.90
C GLY A 407 -15.82 32.90 -34.77
N HIS A 408 -16.35 32.88 -33.56
CA HIS A 408 -15.57 32.95 -32.32
C HIS A 408 -16.35 32.23 -31.20
N GLY A 409 -16.48 30.90 -31.33
CA GLY A 409 -17.01 30.07 -30.25
C GLY A 409 -15.95 29.90 -29.17
N ASP A 410 -16.11 30.60 -28.06
CA ASP A 410 -15.37 30.32 -26.84
C ASP A 410 -15.67 28.88 -26.39
N GLY A 411 -14.67 28.15 -25.90
CA GLY A 411 -14.79 26.74 -25.49
C GLY A 411 -15.73 26.47 -24.30
N TYR A 412 -16.60 27.44 -23.95
CA TYR A 412 -17.49 27.44 -22.79
C TYR A 412 -18.95 27.06 -23.10
N GLY A 413 -19.32 26.85 -24.37
CA GLY A 413 -20.71 26.56 -24.79
C GLY A 413 -21.39 25.38 -24.08
N GLY A 414 -20.63 24.36 -23.66
CA GLY A 414 -21.16 23.21 -22.91
C GLY A 414 -21.55 23.52 -21.45
N ARG A 415 -20.95 24.55 -20.83
CA ARG A 415 -21.24 24.96 -19.44
C ARG A 415 -22.63 25.61 -19.35
N SER A 416 -22.98 26.43 -20.35
CA SER A 416 -24.24 27.18 -20.41
C SER A 416 -25.45 26.27 -20.63
N ALA A 417 -25.37 25.35 -21.60
CA ALA A 417 -26.49 24.45 -21.93
C ALA A 417 -26.81 23.46 -20.79
N LEU A 418 -25.79 22.89 -20.13
CA LEU A 418 -25.98 22.00 -18.99
C LEU A 418 -26.51 22.75 -17.75
N ALA A 419 -25.94 23.92 -17.46
CA ALA A 419 -26.37 24.75 -16.33
C ALA A 419 -27.80 25.28 -16.49
N ALA A 420 -28.23 25.55 -17.73
CA ALA A 420 -29.60 25.95 -18.03
C ALA A 420 -30.61 24.80 -17.90
N ALA A 421 -30.17 23.55 -18.15
CA ALA A 421 -31.05 22.40 -18.18
C ALA A 421 -31.20 21.69 -16.82
N LEU A 422 -30.20 21.75 -15.94
CA LEU A 422 -30.24 21.11 -14.62
C LEU A 422 -30.91 22.00 -13.57
N PRO A 423 -31.57 21.43 -12.54
CA PRO A 423 -32.02 22.20 -11.39
C PRO A 423 -30.86 22.95 -10.74
N ALA A 424 -30.98 24.28 -10.64
CA ALA A 424 -29.96 25.12 -10.00
C ALA A 424 -29.79 24.74 -8.51
N ILE A 425 -28.55 24.46 -8.13
CA ILE A 425 -28.17 24.23 -6.73
C ILE A 425 -28.10 25.58 -6.02
N ARG A 426 -28.78 25.68 -4.87
CA ARG A 426 -28.76 26.89 -4.02
C ARG A 426 -27.55 26.85 -3.08
N TRP A 427 -26.36 27.11 -3.61
CA TRP A 427 -25.10 27.00 -2.86
C TRP A 427 -25.07 27.82 -1.57
N GLU A 428 -25.56 29.07 -1.60
CA GLU A 428 -25.54 30.00 -0.46
C GLU A 428 -26.48 29.60 0.69
N SER A 429 -27.55 28.86 0.37
CA SER A 429 -28.57 28.44 1.35
C SER A 429 -28.57 26.93 1.55
N MET A 430 -27.48 26.25 1.17
CA MET A 430 -27.35 24.81 1.33
C MET A 430 -26.98 24.51 2.77
N HIS A 431 -27.80 23.70 3.44
CA HIS A 431 -27.57 23.29 4.82
C HIS A 431 -27.19 21.82 4.92
N ASP A 432 -26.40 21.47 5.93
CA ASP A 432 -26.08 20.09 6.25
C ASP A 432 -25.90 19.94 7.76
N ASP A 433 -26.62 19.00 8.36
CA ASP A 433 -26.42 18.63 9.76
C ASP A 433 -25.35 17.54 9.85
N HIS A 434 -24.12 17.95 10.19
CA HIS A 434 -22.96 17.05 10.28
C HIS A 434 -23.07 16.08 11.46
N SER A 435 -23.94 16.36 12.45
CA SER A 435 -24.16 15.50 13.62
C SER A 435 -25.11 14.34 13.37
N GLN A 436 -25.87 14.39 12.28
CA GLN A 436 -26.88 13.40 11.97
C GLN A 436 -26.26 12.06 11.54
N ASP A 437 -26.59 10.99 12.26
CA ASP A 437 -26.06 9.63 12.10
C ASP A 437 -27.10 8.64 11.55
N ARG A 438 -28.37 9.05 11.42
CA ARG A 438 -29.46 8.22 10.91
C ARG A 438 -29.06 7.47 9.63
N PRO A 439 -29.25 6.14 9.55
CA PRO A 439 -28.96 5.37 8.33
C PRO A 439 -29.64 5.97 7.09
N GLY A 440 -28.89 6.08 6.01
CA GLY A 440 -29.35 6.67 4.74
C GLY A 440 -29.38 8.20 4.69
N TYR A 441 -29.09 8.91 5.78
CA TYR A 441 -29.05 10.38 5.78
C TYR A 441 -27.87 10.93 4.96
N SER A 442 -28.12 12.04 4.27
CA SER A 442 -27.15 12.92 3.62
C SER A 442 -27.72 14.34 3.60
N PHE A 443 -26.94 15.36 3.22
CA PHE A 443 -27.43 16.74 3.10
C PHE A 443 -28.65 16.88 2.16
N LEU A 444 -28.83 15.95 1.21
CA LEU A 444 -30.02 15.88 0.35
C LEU A 444 -31.31 15.52 1.11
N HIS A 445 -31.19 14.99 2.32
CA HIS A 445 -32.30 14.65 3.21
C HIS A 445 -32.52 15.69 4.31
N ASP A 446 -31.83 16.83 4.25
CA ASP A 446 -32.08 17.95 5.14
C ASP A 446 -33.31 18.73 4.66
N ASP A 447 -34.31 18.88 5.53
CA ASP A 447 -35.59 19.53 5.18
C ASP A 447 -35.40 20.97 4.69
N ARG A 448 -34.32 21.66 5.12
CA ARG A 448 -33.99 23.02 4.67
C ARG A 448 -33.57 23.08 3.19
N ASN A 449 -33.17 21.96 2.60
CA ASN A 449 -32.77 21.87 1.19
C ASN A 449 -33.91 21.45 0.24
N GLU A 450 -35.11 21.11 0.76
CA GLU A 450 -36.18 20.48 -0.03
C GLU A 450 -36.62 21.33 -1.24
N ALA A 451 -36.61 22.66 -1.12
CA ALA A 451 -37.05 23.59 -2.17
C ALA A 451 -36.29 23.43 -3.51
N TRP A 452 -35.03 23.00 -3.47
CA TRP A 452 -34.23 22.75 -4.68
C TRP A 452 -33.98 21.26 -4.91
N VAL A 453 -33.82 20.45 -3.86
CA VAL A 453 -33.64 18.99 -3.97
C VAL A 453 -34.88 18.31 -4.56
N GLY A 454 -36.08 18.75 -4.18
CA GLY A 454 -37.34 18.21 -4.68
C GLY A 454 -37.44 18.25 -6.22
N LYS A 455 -36.82 19.23 -6.87
CA LYS A 455 -36.78 19.35 -8.35
C LYS A 455 -35.99 18.22 -9.01
N GLY A 456 -35.02 17.63 -8.31
CA GLY A 456 -34.22 16.50 -8.80
C GLY A 456 -34.87 15.12 -8.58
N LYS A 457 -35.86 15.00 -7.68
CA LYS A 457 -36.53 13.72 -7.40
C LYS A 457 -37.20 13.19 -8.69
N GLY A 458 -36.88 11.94 -9.06
CA GLY A 458 -37.41 11.30 -10.26
C GLY A 458 -37.04 11.96 -11.59
N TRP A 459 -35.98 12.79 -11.64
CA TRP A 459 -35.57 13.54 -12.83
C TRP A 459 -35.40 12.66 -14.08
N ILE A 460 -34.56 11.62 -13.99
CA ILE A 460 -34.28 10.72 -15.12
C ILE A 460 -35.54 10.02 -15.61
N ALA A 461 -36.35 9.49 -14.68
CA ALA A 461 -37.61 8.83 -15.00
C ALA A 461 -38.57 9.77 -15.74
N ARG A 462 -38.71 11.03 -15.27
CA ARG A 462 -39.51 12.05 -15.97
C ARG A 462 -38.98 12.35 -17.36
N ARG A 463 -37.67 12.54 -17.52
CA ARG A 463 -37.03 12.83 -18.82
C ARG A 463 -37.18 11.69 -19.82
N ILE A 464 -37.15 10.44 -19.35
CA ILE A 464 -37.46 9.26 -20.17
C ILE A 464 -38.95 9.27 -20.53
N ALA A 465 -39.83 9.53 -19.57
CA ALA A 465 -41.28 9.52 -19.76
C ALA A 465 -41.80 10.66 -20.65
N GLU A 466 -41.13 11.81 -20.71
CA GLU A 466 -41.54 12.99 -21.50
C GLU A 466 -41.26 12.82 -23.00
N SER A 467 -40.15 12.19 -23.38
CA SER A 467 -39.72 12.06 -24.79
C SER A 467 -40.07 10.70 -25.39
N GLU A 468 -40.79 10.69 -26.50
CA GLU A 468 -41.14 9.45 -27.20
C GLU A 468 -39.90 8.69 -27.71
N ALA A 469 -38.90 9.42 -28.21
CA ALA A 469 -37.64 8.83 -28.63
C ALA A 469 -36.92 8.15 -27.46
N ARG A 470 -36.90 8.78 -26.27
CA ARG A 470 -36.29 8.18 -25.07
C ARG A 470 -37.11 7.01 -24.53
N ARG A 471 -38.45 7.08 -24.52
CA ARG A 471 -39.30 5.92 -24.19
C ARG A 471 -38.98 4.74 -25.10
N ARG A 472 -38.86 4.95 -26.41
CA ARG A 472 -38.46 3.90 -27.36
C ARG A 472 -37.04 3.39 -27.14
N ALA A 473 -36.10 4.24 -26.74
CA ALA A 473 -34.72 3.83 -26.48
C ALA A 473 -34.55 3.09 -25.14
N TRP A 474 -35.34 3.43 -24.13
CA TRP A 474 -35.20 2.91 -22.77
C TRP A 474 -36.14 1.77 -22.44
N LEU A 475 -37.36 1.79 -22.99
CA LEU A 475 -38.43 0.86 -22.64
C LEU A 475 -38.67 -0.16 -23.76
N ASP A 476 -38.96 -1.38 -23.36
CA ASP A 476 -39.47 -2.43 -24.22
C ASP A 476 -40.94 -2.71 -23.83
N PRO A 477 -41.93 -2.31 -24.65
CA PRO A 477 -43.34 -2.50 -24.33
C PRO A 477 -43.75 -3.98 -24.30
N THR A 478 -42.91 -4.89 -24.78
CA THR A 478 -43.13 -6.34 -24.71
C THR A 478 -42.59 -6.97 -23.42
N ARG A 479 -41.81 -6.23 -22.62
CA ARG A 479 -41.24 -6.69 -21.34
C ARG A 479 -41.97 -6.05 -20.15
N GLY A 480 -42.37 -6.87 -19.17
CA GLY A 480 -42.98 -6.41 -17.92
C GLY A 480 -44.50 -6.17 -17.95
N THR A 481 -45.21 -6.60 -19.00
CA THR A 481 -46.67 -6.62 -19.02
C THR A 481 -47.20 -7.94 -18.43
N ALA A 482 -48.39 -7.91 -17.81
CA ALA A 482 -49.05 -9.12 -17.31
C ALA A 482 -49.26 -10.18 -18.41
N ALA A 483 -49.44 -9.75 -19.67
CA ALA A 483 -49.55 -10.63 -20.83
C ALA A 483 -48.23 -11.32 -21.21
N ALA A 484 -47.10 -10.61 -21.13
CA ALA A 484 -45.77 -11.20 -21.36
C ALA A 484 -45.35 -12.15 -20.23
N ALA A 485 -45.72 -11.84 -18.98
CA ALA A 485 -45.53 -12.72 -17.84
C ALA A 485 -46.39 -14.01 -17.97
N ALA A 486 -47.64 -13.88 -18.44
CA ALA A 486 -48.49 -15.04 -18.72
C ALA A 486 -47.99 -15.90 -19.90
N ALA A 487 -47.43 -15.28 -20.95
CA ALA A 487 -46.85 -16.01 -22.08
C ALA A 487 -45.57 -16.77 -21.72
N ALA A 488 -44.70 -16.21 -20.87
CA ALA A 488 -43.51 -16.90 -20.35
C ALA A 488 -43.89 -18.07 -19.43
N ALA A 489 -44.92 -17.89 -18.57
CA ALA A 489 -45.46 -18.97 -17.75
C ALA A 489 -46.11 -20.10 -18.58
N ALA A 490 -46.67 -19.78 -19.75
CA ALA A 490 -47.27 -20.77 -20.66
C ALA A 490 -46.24 -21.52 -21.52
N ALA A 491 -45.00 -21.01 -21.63
CA ALA A 491 -43.94 -21.59 -22.46
C ALA A 491 -43.23 -22.80 -21.83
N GLY A 492 -43.52 -23.16 -20.58
CA GLY A 492 -43.13 -24.45 -19.99
C GLY A 492 -41.62 -24.73 -20.02
N GLU A 493 -40.79 -23.82 -19.51
CA GLU A 493 -39.40 -24.17 -19.18
C GLU A 493 -39.40 -24.93 -17.85
N ALA A 494 -39.05 -26.22 -17.93
CA ALA A 494 -39.05 -27.17 -16.84
C ALA A 494 -38.12 -26.76 -15.70
N GLU A 495 -38.59 -26.95 -14.48
CA GLU A 495 -37.81 -26.91 -13.25
C GLU A 495 -36.64 -27.90 -13.31
N GLU A 496 -35.41 -27.41 -13.37
CA GLU A 496 -34.25 -28.18 -12.93
C GLU A 496 -33.16 -27.27 -12.33
N GLU A 497 -32.80 -27.57 -11.08
CA GLU A 497 -31.69 -27.07 -10.26
C GLU A 497 -31.48 -25.56 -10.08
N ALA A 498 -32.23 -25.01 -9.11
CA ALA A 498 -31.98 -23.69 -8.54
C ALA A 498 -30.78 -23.68 -7.58
N THR A 499 -29.58 -23.52 -8.12
CA THR A 499 -28.50 -22.81 -7.41
C THR A 499 -28.03 -21.61 -8.23
N SER A 500 -28.48 -20.42 -7.82
CA SER A 500 -27.84 -19.11 -8.01
C SER A 500 -27.41 -18.70 -9.44
N ASN A 501 -28.27 -17.96 -10.15
CA ASN A 501 -27.85 -16.67 -10.73
C ASN A 501 -29.05 -15.83 -11.23
N CYS A 502 -28.99 -14.52 -10.99
CA CYS A 502 -30.05 -13.55 -11.27
C CYS A 502 -30.36 -13.41 -12.77
N SER A 503 -31.44 -14.00 -13.29
CA SER A 503 -31.91 -13.73 -14.66
C SER A 503 -33.42 -13.60 -14.84
N ASN A 504 -34.21 -13.45 -13.77
CA ASN A 504 -35.67 -13.28 -13.87
C ASN A 504 -36.19 -11.94 -13.32
N SER A 505 -35.57 -10.82 -13.72
CA SER A 505 -36.15 -9.49 -13.45
C SER A 505 -37.04 -9.06 -14.62
N HIS A 506 -38.35 -9.17 -14.43
CA HIS A 506 -39.37 -8.51 -15.25
C HIS A 506 -39.24 -6.98 -15.13
N HIS A 507 -38.21 -6.40 -15.75
CA HIS A 507 -38.06 -4.95 -15.83
C HIS A 507 -38.39 -4.45 -17.24
N PRO A 508 -39.06 -3.29 -17.38
CA PRO A 508 -39.44 -2.74 -18.68
C PRO A 508 -38.25 -2.16 -19.46
N TYR A 509 -37.04 -2.14 -18.88
CA TYR A 509 -35.86 -1.52 -19.48
C TYR A 509 -35.15 -2.40 -20.52
N ARG A 510 -34.65 -1.76 -21.58
CA ARG A 510 -33.80 -2.40 -22.59
C ARG A 510 -32.38 -2.58 -22.06
N GLU A 511 -31.89 -3.81 -22.11
CA GLU A 511 -30.60 -4.19 -21.52
C GLU A 511 -29.42 -3.41 -22.13
N ARG A 512 -29.34 -3.28 -23.46
CA ARG A 512 -28.27 -2.54 -24.14
C ARG A 512 -28.17 -1.07 -23.69
N THR A 513 -29.31 -0.41 -23.52
CA THR A 513 -29.36 0.99 -23.10
C THR A 513 -28.93 1.14 -21.63
N VAL A 514 -29.35 0.22 -20.76
CA VAL A 514 -28.90 0.15 -19.37
C VAL A 514 -27.39 -0.09 -19.28
N GLN A 515 -26.84 -0.98 -20.12
CA GLN A 515 -25.40 -1.24 -20.18
C GLN A 515 -24.62 0.00 -20.64
N ALA A 516 -25.07 0.70 -21.69
CA ALA A 516 -24.45 1.94 -22.15
C ALA A 516 -24.49 3.05 -21.09
N TYR A 517 -25.62 3.19 -20.40
CA TYR A 517 -25.74 4.15 -19.29
C TYR A 517 -24.80 3.81 -18.13
N ARG A 518 -24.64 2.52 -17.82
CA ARG A 518 -23.69 2.05 -16.79
C ARG A 518 -22.24 2.36 -17.16
N GLN A 519 -21.86 2.15 -18.42
CA GLN A 519 -20.52 2.50 -18.91
C GLN A 519 -20.25 4.00 -18.84
N ALA A 520 -21.24 4.83 -19.18
CA ALA A 520 -21.16 6.29 -19.03
C ALA A 520 -21.02 6.70 -17.54
N LEU A 521 -21.72 6.01 -16.64
CA LEU A 521 -21.64 6.27 -15.19
C LEU A 521 -20.25 5.91 -14.64
N GLU A 522 -19.68 4.77 -15.03
CA GLU A 522 -18.32 4.40 -14.64
C GLU A 522 -17.30 5.37 -15.22
N SER A 523 -17.43 5.74 -16.50
CA SER A 523 -16.58 6.76 -17.12
C SER A 523 -16.63 8.08 -16.36
N PHE A 524 -17.83 8.51 -15.94
CA PHE A 524 -18.01 9.73 -15.14
C PHE A 524 -17.34 9.61 -13.77
N ARG A 525 -17.52 8.47 -13.09
CA ARG A 525 -16.88 8.15 -11.81
C ARG A 525 -15.35 8.25 -11.93
N GLU A 526 -14.74 7.76 -13.00
CA GLU A 526 -13.28 7.87 -13.23
C GLU A 526 -12.79 9.33 -13.28
N ARG A 527 -13.49 10.20 -14.03
CA ARG A 527 -13.12 11.62 -14.11
C ARG A 527 -13.35 12.31 -12.78
N LEU A 528 -14.47 12.01 -12.11
CA LEU A 528 -14.77 12.55 -10.78
C LEU A 528 -13.70 12.14 -9.76
N TRP A 529 -13.29 10.86 -9.78
CA TRP A 529 -12.23 10.35 -8.91
C TRP A 529 -10.92 11.11 -9.13
N MET A 530 -10.50 11.29 -10.38
CA MET A 530 -9.27 12.01 -10.72
C MET A 530 -9.32 13.47 -10.25
N LEU A 531 -10.45 14.16 -10.45
CA LEU A 531 -10.63 15.55 -9.97
C LEU A 531 -10.61 15.62 -8.43
N MET A 532 -11.32 14.72 -7.75
CA MET A 532 -11.31 14.65 -6.28
C MET A 532 -9.91 14.31 -5.73
N HIS A 533 -9.14 13.46 -6.42
CA HIS A 533 -7.81 13.06 -5.99
C HIS A 533 -6.76 14.16 -6.21
N MET A 534 -6.83 14.84 -7.35
CA MET A 534 -5.75 15.76 -7.77
C MET A 534 -6.02 17.22 -7.42
N VAL A 535 -7.28 17.64 -7.26
CA VAL A 535 -7.60 19.07 -7.05
C VAL A 535 -8.10 19.40 -5.65
N ALA A 536 -8.53 18.42 -4.85
CA ALA A 536 -9.07 18.64 -3.50
C ALA A 536 -7.99 18.84 -2.40
N GLY A 537 -6.88 19.51 -2.74
CA GLY A 537 -5.72 19.70 -1.87
C GLY A 537 -4.67 18.59 -2.01
N GLN A 538 -3.90 18.30 -0.94
CA GLN A 538 -2.90 17.24 -0.97
C GLN A 538 -3.53 15.89 -1.33
N PRO A 539 -2.94 15.05 -2.19
CA PRO A 539 -3.63 13.86 -2.69
C PRO A 539 -4.02 12.88 -1.57
N ALA A 540 -5.28 12.48 -1.56
CA ALA A 540 -5.81 11.42 -0.69
C ALA A 540 -5.37 10.06 -1.21
N ARG A 541 -5.04 9.09 -0.34
CA ARG A 541 -4.67 7.75 -0.81
C ARG A 541 -5.86 7.06 -1.50
N ALA A 542 -5.59 6.16 -2.43
CA ALA A 542 -6.64 5.47 -3.19
C ALA A 542 -7.72 4.81 -2.29
N PRO A 543 -7.38 4.15 -1.16
CA PRO A 543 -8.39 3.57 -0.28
C PRO A 543 -9.20 4.60 0.52
N GLU A 544 -8.63 5.77 0.82
CA GLU A 544 -9.38 6.85 1.51
C GLU A 544 -10.50 7.37 0.61
N LEU A 545 -10.21 7.51 -0.69
CA LEU A 545 -11.18 7.88 -1.71
C LEU A 545 -12.19 6.74 -1.94
N ALA A 546 -11.74 5.49 -2.10
CA ALA A 546 -12.61 4.33 -2.34
C ALA A 546 -13.63 4.10 -1.21
N GLY A 547 -13.27 4.46 0.03
CA GLY A 547 -14.14 4.39 1.21
C GLY A 547 -15.12 5.54 1.38
N ILE A 548 -15.13 6.56 0.50
CA ILE A 548 -16.02 7.72 0.61
C ILE A 548 -17.48 7.28 0.50
N ARG A 549 -18.26 7.68 1.50
CA ARG A 549 -19.70 7.47 1.57
C ARG A 549 -20.44 8.77 1.30
N HIS A 550 -21.51 8.69 0.52
CA HIS A 550 -22.40 9.83 0.28
C HIS A 550 -23.58 9.87 1.26
N SER A 551 -23.85 8.77 1.97
CA SER A 551 -24.88 8.66 2.99
C SER A 551 -24.43 7.81 4.18
N ASN A 552 -25.07 7.98 5.33
CA ASN A 552 -24.80 7.18 6.51
C ASN A 552 -25.21 5.70 6.29
N THR A 553 -24.54 4.78 6.98
CA THR A 553 -24.77 3.32 6.89
C THR A 553 -25.48 2.78 8.12
N ALA A 554 -26.13 1.62 7.99
CA ALA A 554 -26.79 0.94 9.10
C ALA A 554 -25.82 0.47 10.20
N ASN A 555 -24.53 0.27 9.89
CA ASN A 555 -23.50 -0.17 10.83
C ASN A 555 -22.77 1.00 11.51
N GLY A 556 -23.43 2.14 11.70
CA GLY A 556 -22.88 3.32 12.39
C GLY A 556 -21.82 4.11 11.61
N GLY A 557 -21.56 3.78 10.35
CA GLY A 557 -20.65 4.54 9.49
C GLY A 557 -21.30 5.85 9.02
N VAL A 558 -20.81 6.99 9.51
CA VAL A 558 -21.22 8.33 9.05
C VAL A 558 -20.72 8.57 7.61
N ARG A 559 -21.49 9.34 6.84
CA ARG A 559 -21.12 9.79 5.49
C ARG A 559 -19.80 10.55 5.49
N ASN A 560 -19.15 10.59 4.34
CA ASN A 560 -17.91 11.32 4.13
C ASN A 560 -18.12 12.60 3.31
N VAL A 561 -19.22 12.74 2.56
CA VAL A 561 -19.52 13.95 1.79
C VAL A 561 -20.39 14.90 2.61
N PHE A 562 -19.93 16.14 2.78
CA PHE A 562 -20.58 17.18 3.55
C PHE A 562 -20.71 18.47 2.75
N ALA A 563 -21.76 19.23 3.03
CA ALA A 563 -21.88 20.61 2.59
C ALA A 563 -21.47 21.54 3.75
N HIS A 564 -20.56 22.48 3.49
CA HIS A 564 -20.04 23.40 4.49
C HIS A 564 -19.67 24.74 3.83
N ASP A 565 -20.17 25.86 4.37
CA ASP A 565 -19.91 27.22 3.90
C ASP A 565 -20.02 27.41 2.37
N SER A 566 -21.16 26.99 1.81
CA SER A 566 -21.44 27.07 0.37
C SER A 566 -20.46 26.28 -0.53
N MET A 567 -19.72 25.33 0.06
CA MET A 567 -18.79 24.44 -0.64
C MET A 567 -19.14 22.98 -0.34
N MET A 568 -18.73 22.10 -1.26
CA MET A 568 -18.68 20.67 -0.97
C MET A 568 -17.33 20.33 -0.38
N CYS A 569 -17.34 19.58 0.71
CA CYS A 569 -16.14 18.94 1.20
C CYS A 569 -16.38 17.44 1.35
N PHE A 570 -15.30 16.69 1.28
CA PHE A 570 -15.33 15.31 1.71
C PHE A 570 -14.31 15.11 2.81
N VAL A 571 -14.75 14.39 3.84
CA VAL A 571 -14.01 14.12 5.05
C VAL A 571 -13.58 12.67 4.98
N THR A 572 -12.30 12.46 4.71
CA THR A 572 -11.71 11.13 4.80
C THR A 572 -11.19 10.94 6.22
N SER A 573 -11.79 10.01 6.95
CA SER A 573 -11.20 9.45 8.16
C SER A 573 -10.30 8.30 7.74
N TYR A 574 -9.09 8.63 7.27
CA TYR A 574 -8.11 7.61 6.94
C TYR A 574 -6.84 7.83 7.73
N HIS A 575 -6.26 6.72 8.19
CA HIS A 575 -4.91 6.77 8.73
C HIS A 575 -4.22 5.43 8.48
N LYS A 576 -3.06 5.45 7.78
CA LYS A 576 -2.11 4.31 7.71
C LYS A 576 -1.79 3.77 9.11
N ASN A 577 -1.89 4.64 10.11
CA ASN A 577 -1.67 4.28 11.50
C ASN A 577 -2.96 4.17 12.31
N TYR A 578 -4.19 4.16 11.74
CA TYR A 578 -5.41 3.97 12.55
C TYR A 578 -5.30 2.67 13.34
N ARG A 579 -4.88 1.59 12.66
CA ARG A 579 -4.55 0.29 13.27
C ARG A 579 -3.47 0.36 14.35
N GLN A 580 -2.67 1.43 14.42
CA GLN A 580 -1.61 1.65 15.42
C GLN A 580 -2.00 2.69 16.50
N THR A 581 -2.74 3.76 16.17
CA THR A 581 -2.94 4.96 17.01
C THR A 581 -4.31 5.05 17.67
N GLY A 582 -5.29 4.21 17.32
CA GLY A 582 -6.63 4.36 17.93
C GLY A 582 -7.48 5.46 17.30
N THR A 583 -6.84 6.58 16.97
CA THR A 583 -7.41 7.82 16.49
C THR A 583 -7.45 7.88 14.96
N ALA A 584 -8.59 8.32 14.40
CA ALA A 584 -8.70 8.61 12.99
C ALA A 584 -8.33 10.08 12.77
N LYS A 585 -7.30 10.35 11.97
CA LYS A 585 -7.03 11.71 11.50
C LYS A 585 -8.15 12.10 10.54
N VAL A 586 -8.93 13.10 10.93
CA VAL A 586 -10.03 13.64 10.14
C VAL A 586 -9.44 14.70 9.21
N ILE A 587 -9.48 14.45 7.90
CA ILE A 587 -8.98 15.40 6.90
C ILE A 587 -10.17 15.93 6.11
N HIS A 588 -10.43 17.23 6.25
CA HIS A 588 -11.43 17.94 5.45
C HIS A 588 -10.80 18.35 4.12
N ARG A 589 -11.45 17.97 3.01
CA ARG A 589 -10.98 18.27 1.65
C ARG A 589 -12.06 19.02 0.91
N TYR A 590 -11.82 20.30 0.64
CA TYR A 590 -12.78 21.16 -0.05
C TYR A 590 -12.59 21.04 -1.55
N LEU A 591 -13.71 20.89 -2.26
CA LEU A 591 -13.73 20.91 -3.72
C LEU A 591 -13.89 22.35 -4.22
N PRO A 592 -13.10 22.80 -5.21
CA PRO A 592 -13.33 24.06 -5.89
C PRO A 592 -14.76 24.15 -6.42
N ARG A 593 -15.36 25.34 -6.37
CA ARG A 593 -16.73 25.61 -6.85
C ARG A 593 -16.97 25.19 -8.31
N GLU A 594 -15.91 24.98 -9.08
CA GLU A 594 -15.96 24.64 -10.50
C GLU A 594 -16.13 23.14 -10.79
N GLN A 595 -16.11 22.28 -9.77
CA GLN A 595 -16.06 20.82 -9.94
C GLN A 595 -17.31 20.14 -9.37
N VAL A 596 -18.20 19.78 -10.32
CA VAL A 596 -19.11 18.63 -10.37
C VAL A 596 -19.82 18.21 -9.07
N GLY A 597 -21.05 18.69 -8.90
CA GLY A 597 -22.05 18.06 -8.03
C GLY A 597 -22.67 16.84 -8.72
N GLY A 598 -22.52 15.66 -8.13
CA GLY A 598 -23.17 14.43 -8.56
C GLY A 598 -24.39 14.10 -7.70
N ILE A 599 -25.53 13.78 -8.34
CA ILE A 599 -26.72 13.20 -7.69
C ILE A 599 -26.83 11.75 -8.17
N ILE A 600 -26.99 10.80 -7.24
CA ILE A 600 -27.27 9.39 -7.55
C ILE A 600 -28.64 9.05 -6.95
N HIS A 601 -29.62 8.67 -7.78
CA HIS A 601 -30.94 8.21 -7.33
C HIS A 601 -31.28 6.79 -7.83
N GLN A 602 -31.42 5.90 -6.83
CA GLN A 602 -32.38 4.79 -6.62
C GLN A 602 -32.61 3.70 -7.69
N THR A 603 -32.13 2.49 -7.38
CA THR A 603 -32.79 1.17 -7.64
C THR A 603 -32.50 0.21 -6.46
N ASP A 604 -33.27 -0.87 -6.33
CA ASP A 604 -33.60 -1.68 -5.12
C ASP A 604 -32.48 -2.36 -4.30
N ARG A 605 -31.20 -2.01 -4.47
CA ARG A 605 -30.11 -2.28 -3.52
C ARG A 605 -29.15 -1.09 -3.52
N LYS A 606 -29.21 -0.25 -2.47
CA LYS A 606 -28.42 1.00 -2.35
C LYS A 606 -27.10 0.74 -1.65
N SER A 607 -25.97 0.97 -2.32
CA SER A 607 -24.69 1.13 -1.64
C SER A 607 -24.52 2.57 -1.15
N ALA A 608 -24.09 2.75 0.09
CA ALA A 608 -23.74 4.05 0.65
C ALA A 608 -22.38 4.58 0.13
N PHE A 609 -21.58 3.71 -0.49
CA PHE A 609 -20.24 4.03 -0.98
C PHE A 609 -20.30 4.65 -2.37
N LEU A 610 -19.51 5.70 -2.58
CA LEU A 610 -19.43 6.42 -3.86
C LEU A 610 -18.84 5.55 -4.98
N TRP A 611 -18.11 4.48 -4.64
CA TRP A 611 -17.33 3.67 -5.59
C TRP A 611 -17.71 2.18 -5.64
N ALA A 612 -18.51 1.65 -4.71
CA ALA A 612 -18.79 0.21 -4.67
C ALA A 612 -20.28 -0.09 -4.77
N ASP A 613 -20.73 -0.80 -5.82
CA ASP A 613 -22.13 -1.25 -5.92
C ASP A 613 -22.40 -2.57 -5.16
N ASP A 614 -21.35 -3.37 -4.86
CA ASP A 614 -21.48 -4.75 -4.37
C ASP A 614 -21.35 -4.95 -2.84
N VAL A 615 -21.07 -3.90 -2.05
CA VAL A 615 -20.90 -4.02 -0.58
C VAL A 615 -22.20 -4.49 0.12
N VAL A 616 -23.35 -4.37 -0.56
CA VAL A 616 -24.68 -4.73 -0.04
C VAL A 616 -25.05 -6.19 -0.31
N VAL A 617 -24.37 -6.88 -1.25
CA VAL A 617 -24.67 -8.29 -1.58
C VAL A 617 -23.83 -9.25 -0.73
N ARG A 618 -22.65 -8.83 -0.27
CA ARG A 618 -21.72 -9.66 0.53
C ARG A 618 -22.18 -9.94 1.97
N GLY A 619 -23.17 -9.20 2.48
CA GLY A 619 -23.66 -9.34 3.86
C GLY A 619 -24.35 -10.67 4.21
N ARG A 620 -24.51 -11.61 3.26
CA ARG A 620 -25.14 -12.92 3.51
C ARG A 620 -24.28 -14.14 3.15
N ALA A 621 -23.05 -13.95 2.67
CA ALA A 621 -22.17 -15.07 2.28
C ALA A 621 -20.67 -14.90 2.59
N ALA A 622 -20.24 -13.84 3.28
CA ALA A 622 -18.83 -13.63 3.59
C ALA A 622 -18.59 -13.50 5.10
N SER A 623 -18.42 -14.63 5.78
CA SER A 623 -17.38 -14.73 6.80
C SER A 623 -16.05 -14.94 6.05
N ASP A 624 -15.03 -14.18 6.44
CA ASP A 624 -13.59 -14.36 6.14
C ASP A 624 -12.89 -13.61 4.98
N ASP A 625 -13.56 -12.98 4.00
CA ASP A 625 -12.81 -12.46 2.82
C ASP A 625 -12.68 -10.93 2.61
N ASP A 626 -13.40 -10.06 3.33
CA ASP A 626 -13.45 -8.61 2.98
C ASP A 626 -12.41 -7.69 3.66
N ALA A 627 -11.32 -8.22 4.20
CA ALA A 627 -10.24 -7.43 4.82
C ALA A 627 -8.94 -7.34 3.99
N ARG A 628 -8.91 -7.93 2.77
CA ARG A 628 -7.70 -8.13 1.94
C ARG A 628 -7.34 -7.00 0.98
N ASN A 629 -7.75 -5.74 1.23
CA ASN A 629 -7.47 -4.65 0.28
C ASN A 629 -6.98 -3.35 0.96
N ASN A 630 -6.10 -3.47 1.96
CA ASN A 630 -5.37 -2.33 2.49
C ASN A 630 -3.98 -2.68 3.06
N THR A 631 -2.97 -2.91 2.20
CA THR A 631 -1.55 -2.66 2.54
C THR A 631 -0.69 -2.40 1.30
N GLU A 632 -0.53 -1.13 0.91
CA GLU A 632 0.53 -0.76 -0.04
C GLU A 632 1.66 0.02 0.65
N ASP A 633 2.80 -0.67 0.68
CA ASP A 633 4.10 -0.09 0.40
C ASP A 633 4.10 0.36 -1.07
N ASP A 634 4.01 1.67 -1.29
CA ASP A 634 3.97 2.28 -2.63
C ASP A 634 5.34 2.49 -3.28
N ASP A 635 6.42 1.86 -2.78
CA ASP A 635 7.78 2.16 -3.27
C ASP A 635 8.62 0.88 -3.43
N ALA A 636 8.27 0.03 -4.40
CA ALA A 636 9.18 -0.95 -5.00
C ALA A 636 8.93 -1.01 -6.51
N ARG A 637 9.97 -1.28 -7.28
CA ARG A 637 10.17 -0.75 -8.64
C ARG A 637 9.44 -1.53 -9.74
N ASP A 638 9.21 -0.78 -10.82
CA ASP A 638 9.40 -1.13 -12.23
C ASP A 638 9.84 -2.59 -12.48
N ASN A 639 8.87 -3.45 -12.80
CA ASN A 639 9.07 -4.53 -13.77
C ASN A 639 7.72 -5.01 -14.31
N THR A 640 7.63 -5.05 -15.63
CA THR A 640 6.60 -5.71 -16.42
C THR A 640 6.66 -7.21 -16.18
N ILE A 641 5.71 -7.78 -15.44
CA ILE A 641 5.39 -9.21 -15.50
C ILE A 641 3.88 -9.36 -15.57
N THR A 642 3.42 -9.76 -16.76
CA THR A 642 2.13 -10.38 -17.00
C THR A 642 2.17 -11.76 -16.37
N ASP A 643 1.32 -12.04 -15.38
CA ASP A 643 1.08 -13.43 -14.94
C ASP A 643 -0.40 -13.78 -15.08
N GLU A 644 -0.67 -14.55 -16.14
CA GLU A 644 -1.88 -15.31 -16.35
C GLU A 644 -1.84 -16.54 -15.43
N SER A 645 -2.46 -16.50 -14.24
CA SER A 645 -3.03 -17.72 -13.61
C SER A 645 -3.61 -17.46 -12.22
N THR A 646 -4.86 -16.98 -12.16
CA THR A 646 -5.72 -17.18 -10.98
C THR A 646 -6.79 -18.21 -11.33
N PRO A 647 -6.95 -19.31 -10.57
CA PRO A 647 -7.95 -20.33 -10.89
C PRO A 647 -9.36 -19.74 -10.82
N ALA A 648 -10.14 -19.93 -11.89
CA ALA A 648 -11.51 -19.46 -11.98
C ALA A 648 -12.36 -20.03 -10.83
N THR A 649 -12.85 -19.17 -9.95
CA THR A 649 -13.89 -19.54 -8.99
C THR A 649 -15.20 -19.73 -9.77
N PRO A 650 -15.89 -20.88 -9.65
CA PRO A 650 -17.05 -21.18 -10.49
C PRO A 650 -18.27 -20.40 -9.98
N SER A 651 -18.85 -19.57 -10.86
CA SER A 651 -20.22 -18.97 -10.85
C SER A 651 -20.32 -17.45 -11.10
N ARG A 652 -19.27 -16.78 -11.58
CA ARG A 652 -19.39 -15.40 -12.08
C ARG A 652 -19.40 -15.35 -13.60
N ALA A 653 -20.40 -14.67 -14.16
CA ALA A 653 -20.45 -14.39 -15.59
C ALA A 653 -19.23 -13.53 -16.01
N PRO A 654 -18.63 -13.78 -17.20
CA PRO A 654 -17.30 -13.27 -17.59
C PRO A 654 -17.14 -11.74 -17.70
N TRP A 655 -18.19 -10.96 -17.45
CA TRP A 655 -18.19 -9.48 -17.50
C TRP A 655 -18.25 -8.82 -16.11
N THR A 656 -18.03 -9.55 -15.02
CA THR A 656 -18.14 -9.04 -13.64
C THR A 656 -16.81 -8.68 -12.97
N ASP A 657 -15.65 -8.94 -13.60
CA ASP A 657 -14.34 -8.86 -12.94
C ASP A 657 -13.77 -7.47 -12.66
N GLU A 658 -14.11 -6.42 -13.43
CA GLU A 658 -13.56 -5.07 -13.21
C GLU A 658 -14.41 -4.14 -12.30
N ARG A 659 -15.16 -4.71 -11.34
CA ARG A 659 -16.05 -3.92 -10.45
C ARG A 659 -15.42 -3.40 -9.16
N LEU A 660 -14.20 -3.79 -8.82
CA LEU A 660 -13.54 -3.33 -7.59
C LEU A 660 -12.69 -2.08 -7.88
N TRP A 661 -12.94 -1.00 -7.14
CA TRP A 661 -12.06 0.19 -7.15
C TRP A 661 -10.80 -0.13 -6.35
N THR A 662 -9.77 -0.60 -7.04
CA THR A 662 -8.45 -0.94 -6.49
C THR A 662 -7.45 0.19 -6.69
N SER A 663 -6.34 0.17 -5.94
CA SER A 663 -5.19 1.05 -6.18
C SER A 663 -4.65 0.92 -7.60
N ASP A 664 -4.66 -0.30 -8.15
CA ASP A 664 -4.28 -0.55 -9.53
C ASP A 664 -5.17 0.18 -10.55
N LYS A 665 -6.50 0.10 -10.38
CA LYS A 665 -7.45 0.80 -11.25
C LYS A 665 -7.24 2.32 -11.17
N ALA A 666 -7.07 2.87 -9.96
CA ALA A 666 -6.78 4.28 -9.74
C ALA A 666 -5.48 4.73 -10.42
N ARG A 667 -4.42 3.92 -10.32
CA ARG A 667 -3.14 4.14 -11.00
C ARG A 667 -3.30 4.17 -12.52
N ARG A 668 -3.99 3.18 -13.10
CA ARG A 668 -4.24 3.09 -14.55
C ARG A 668 -5.00 4.31 -15.07
N ILE A 669 -6.07 4.72 -14.39
CA ILE A 669 -6.85 5.91 -14.75
C ILE A 669 -5.95 7.15 -14.80
N MET A 670 -5.14 7.37 -13.75
CA MET A 670 -4.29 8.57 -13.69
C MET A 670 -3.18 8.56 -14.75
N GLN A 671 -2.55 7.41 -14.99
CA GLN A 671 -1.54 7.27 -16.05
C GLN A 671 -2.14 7.49 -17.44
N GLN A 672 -3.29 6.87 -17.74
CA GLN A 672 -3.93 6.99 -19.05
C GLN A 672 -4.34 8.43 -19.36
N HIS A 673 -4.93 9.14 -18.39
CA HIS A 673 -5.35 10.52 -18.61
C HIS A 673 -4.17 11.50 -18.66
N SER A 674 -3.13 11.32 -17.82
CA SER A 674 -1.92 12.15 -17.86
C SER A 674 -1.11 11.94 -19.13
N GLU A 675 -0.98 10.69 -19.61
CA GLU A 675 -0.33 10.39 -20.90
C GLU A 675 -1.09 11.02 -22.06
N ARG A 676 -2.42 10.89 -22.09
CA ARG A 676 -3.25 11.45 -23.18
C ARG A 676 -3.25 12.98 -23.20
N LEU A 677 -3.26 13.65 -22.04
CA LEU A 677 -3.45 15.10 -21.94
C LEU A 677 -2.15 15.90 -21.81
N ILE A 678 -1.10 15.31 -21.21
CA ILE A 678 0.19 15.95 -20.94
C ILE A 678 1.34 15.26 -21.69
N GLY A 679 1.12 14.06 -22.24
CA GLY A 679 2.18 13.28 -22.92
C GLY A 679 3.13 12.58 -21.95
N SER A 680 2.81 12.52 -20.66
CA SER A 680 3.65 11.88 -19.63
C SER A 680 2.81 11.10 -18.63
N LYS A 681 3.22 9.86 -18.32
CA LYS A 681 2.59 9.04 -17.29
C LYS A 681 2.93 9.56 -15.90
N ILE A 682 1.96 10.15 -15.22
CA ILE A 682 2.08 10.58 -13.82
C ILE A 682 1.59 9.44 -12.91
N ASN A 683 2.42 9.06 -11.94
CA ASN A 683 2.09 8.04 -10.93
C ASN A 683 1.62 8.68 -9.62
N ILE A 684 0.89 7.94 -8.77
CA ILE A 684 0.29 8.47 -7.53
C ILE A 684 1.38 9.07 -6.61
N SER A 685 2.49 8.36 -6.43
CA SER A 685 3.65 8.84 -5.65
C SER A 685 4.29 10.09 -6.27
N GLY A 686 4.44 10.12 -7.60
CA GLY A 686 4.97 11.28 -8.32
C GLY A 686 4.08 12.50 -8.19
N TRP A 687 2.76 12.35 -8.36
CA TRP A 687 1.79 13.42 -8.15
C TRP A 687 1.85 13.96 -6.72
N ARG A 688 1.98 13.09 -5.71
CA ARG A 688 2.08 13.51 -4.31
C ARG A 688 3.27 14.43 -4.06
N GLN A 689 4.44 14.08 -4.56
CA GLN A 689 5.64 14.90 -4.39
C GLN A 689 5.51 16.22 -5.16
N MET A 690 4.98 16.16 -6.39
CA MET A 690 4.72 17.36 -7.18
C MET A 690 3.72 18.30 -6.52
N ALA A 691 2.62 17.79 -5.97
CA ALA A 691 1.59 18.57 -5.28
C ALA A 691 2.13 19.28 -4.02
N VAL A 692 2.97 18.61 -3.23
CA VAL A 692 3.65 19.22 -2.07
C VAL A 692 4.56 20.36 -2.52
N ALA A 693 5.37 20.12 -3.55
CA ALA A 693 6.27 21.14 -4.08
C ALA A 693 5.53 22.35 -4.68
N ILE A 694 4.42 22.12 -5.41
CA ILE A 694 3.53 23.18 -5.91
C ILE A 694 2.95 23.98 -4.73
N ALA A 695 2.43 23.30 -3.70
CA ALA A 695 1.89 23.97 -2.53
C ALA A 695 2.95 24.84 -1.83
N ASN A 696 4.14 24.31 -1.58
CA ASN A 696 5.22 25.07 -0.94
C ASN A 696 5.62 26.31 -1.76
N ARG A 697 5.66 26.18 -3.10
CA ARG A 697 6.08 27.27 -3.99
C ARG A 697 5.04 28.39 -4.15
N TYR A 698 3.76 28.03 -4.25
CA TYR A 698 2.69 29.00 -4.56
C TYR A 698 1.87 29.44 -3.34
N LEU A 699 1.94 28.69 -2.24
CA LEU A 699 1.17 28.96 -1.02
C LEU A 699 2.08 29.34 0.16
N ASN A 700 3.38 29.58 -0.05
CA ASN A 700 4.34 30.12 0.94
C ASN A 700 4.26 29.47 2.34
N GLU A 701 4.13 28.14 2.41
CA GLU A 701 3.96 27.44 3.69
C GLU A 701 2.78 27.95 4.55
N ALA A 702 1.78 28.61 3.96
CA ALA A 702 0.64 29.22 4.66
C ALA A 702 -0.23 28.22 5.44
N PHE A 703 -0.06 26.91 5.16
CA PHE A 703 -0.69 25.82 5.91
C PHE A 703 0.16 25.30 7.07
N GLY A 704 1.28 25.97 7.38
CA GLY A 704 2.30 25.56 8.35
C GLY A 704 3.08 24.33 7.88
N ARG A 705 4.32 24.17 8.38
CA ARG A 705 4.74 22.81 8.74
C ARG A 705 3.68 22.32 9.73
N ALA A 706 3.24 21.07 9.62
CA ALA A 706 2.53 20.47 10.74
C ALA A 706 3.42 20.69 11.97
N ASP A 707 3.01 21.59 12.88
CA ASP A 707 3.82 21.92 14.04
C ASP A 707 4.14 20.60 14.75
N ASP A 708 5.44 20.32 14.81
CA ASP A 708 6.11 19.20 15.47
C ASP A 708 5.94 19.31 17.01
N LYS A 709 4.70 19.43 17.49
CA LYS A 709 4.37 19.36 18.92
C LYS A 709 3.60 18.11 19.32
N ASN A 710 3.43 17.16 18.41
CA ASN A 710 2.84 15.85 18.71
C ASN A 710 3.76 14.68 18.32
N ASN A 711 5.08 14.90 18.28
CA ASN A 711 6.04 13.82 18.11
C ASN A 711 6.96 13.66 19.33
N ASP A 712 6.40 13.90 20.52
CA ASP A 712 6.74 13.02 21.62
C ASP A 712 6.10 11.67 21.28
N ASN A 713 6.93 10.66 21.00
CA ASN A 713 6.52 9.25 21.05
C ASN A 713 6.21 8.84 22.50
N ASN A 714 5.38 9.64 23.16
CA ASN A 714 4.86 9.43 24.50
C ASN A 714 3.35 9.64 24.37
N ASP A 715 2.65 8.63 23.83
CA ASP A 715 1.18 8.62 23.80
C ASP A 715 0.67 8.31 25.22
N ASN A 716 0.78 9.32 26.08
CA ASN A 716 -0.03 9.57 27.25
C ASN A 716 -0.21 11.08 27.25
N ASP A 717 -1.44 11.54 27.02
CA ASP A 717 -2.01 12.60 27.83
C ASP A 717 -3.54 12.56 27.67
N ASP A 718 -4.18 12.26 28.79
CA ASP A 718 -5.51 12.75 29.11
C ASP A 718 -5.47 14.29 28.97
N ASP A 719 -6.43 14.90 28.27
CA ASP A 719 -6.92 16.18 28.78
C ASP A 719 -8.38 16.47 28.43
N ASP A 720 -8.95 17.11 29.43
CA ASP A 720 -10.30 17.50 29.74
C ASP A 720 -10.90 18.46 28.71
N GLY A 721 -12.22 18.46 28.66
CA GLY A 721 -12.99 19.29 27.74
C GLY A 721 -12.89 20.76 28.09
N THR A 722 -12.27 21.56 27.23
CA THR A 722 -12.61 22.99 27.12
C THR A 722 -12.70 23.44 25.67
N ALA A 723 -13.93 23.67 25.24
CA ALA A 723 -14.28 24.26 23.95
C ALA A 723 -13.67 25.66 23.84
N ARG A 724 -12.77 25.85 22.86
CA ARG A 724 -12.44 27.19 22.36
C ARG A 724 -13.19 27.44 21.06
N THR A 725 -14.12 28.38 21.16
CA THR A 725 -14.91 28.97 20.09
C THR A 725 -14.00 29.68 19.09
N TRP A 726 -14.12 29.33 17.81
CA TRP A 726 -13.50 30.07 16.71
C TRP A 726 -14.39 31.28 16.37
N ARG A 727 -13.87 32.49 16.58
CA ARG A 727 -14.33 33.73 15.94
C ARG A 727 -13.26 34.17 14.95
N GLY A 728 -13.69 34.55 13.75
CA GLY A 728 -12.87 35.19 12.72
C GLY A 728 -13.32 34.79 11.34
#